data_AF-A0A6P6BFG7-F1
#
_entry.id   AF-A0A6P6BFG7-F1
#
_cell.length_a   1.000
_cell.length_b   1.000
_cell.length_c   1.000
_cell.angle_alpha   90.00
_cell.angle_beta   90.00
_cell.angle_gamma   90.00
#
_symmetry.space_group_name_H-M   'P 1'
#
loop_
_entity.id
_entity.type
_entity.pdbx_description
1 polymer ?
#
loop_
_entity_poly.entity_id
_entity_poly.type
_entity_poly.pdbx_seq_one_letter_code
_entity_poly.pdbx_strand_id
1 'polypeptide(L)'
;MCAYDCPRIPGNSESSFETAGKIYLENCGESALERAAECFLLAGCYKTAAEVYARGNYFSKCLSHWKQLANADEEIVKRSKDMEELKQKFLESCAHHYHEVNDKRTMMNYVQAFDSMSSKRTFLQSLECLDELLLLEEESGNFLEAANIAKLRGELLLGADLLGKGAQFEEATLIILWFVFANSLWLTGSRGWPLKQFTEKEKLLTKAKSFAKKLSNQFYGLVCSEADILLNKPSNLFLMKQYLTASQKHKSTRGEILTARMILDHHLHLNISKYEGMDDLVFDLASYSEEQISNNQVSTETLVYFWNFWKDKIVKIFEYLDHAGIKDNSDHRKYGEFCLNYFGVWRQFKNQSTVYLLPNSDAEWVRKLENKHVCSNQKQVSISLGQFVSAAMSYWCSELLSVGQKVLTKLEVFYKSSCRNSFSAFCRSRSLTLIYEVASFLLNSNFLKNQRVDKDLMKFVRLSTEHFFEYIFPLDWRESLRENMISLRGNEISRNLLEEVMFEKIRSNNSGLLSYGETGKVALIILGSGQLNIELYGKILDALEWNVAWKDFIGSLKEDRVSPQVFSIGHINEGNGSSESRAGSAAGYMEEIGNEPIILKFLEALQDTYNANWRKISDYMSPVCFLYLVERYLLLLSFFKGNFFTTKTTFVEWLIYQDGVPSSISSFMADKQQFLEDILKFVIDMVQQILYFKEETIDWIKKSRINVREYHSLMVLRLVIILCLLHLNFGKCIDLLFDLLDRKHITDLLPKDFYDALWRRRRYNCLDVVLAHAFKIIGNPLIIVSMGVNGPKFGCQDAIFVDMKVNPCKEEILRILFPRTGSSEYRTDDFCGEVLPPASYDEGKSLKIVPTSSSGSLSDQHLNAQNQDDGDILINNVHFWEIVEALKAVSGIKDQLTIRSYASKMRVYLDKCVSLLNAATKGCLEKKSRGSEDNFSREVINMLEEMEQLQTQLEPNELKLESSIPIIGALCEELHLRRSRIEPFLRQLFMQQDEDLISDKSGGRCDIEESSSKAEECSMGKNPASESTVNCKPQGNSKSKKNNRSRGCKSK
;
A
#
# COMPACT_ATOMS: atom_id res chain seq x y z
N MET A 1 -52.28 -79.02 47.47
CA MET A 1 -52.87 -77.66 47.45
C MET A 1 -51.88 -76.79 48.18
N CYS A 2 -50.85 -76.33 47.48
CA CYS A 2 -49.51 -76.48 48.04
C CYS A 2 -49.12 -75.32 48.98
N ALA A 3 -49.67 -75.39 50.19
CA ALA A 3 -48.89 -75.30 51.40
C ALA A 3 -47.50 -75.90 51.15
N TYR A 4 -46.47 -75.09 51.31
CA TYR A 4 -45.19 -75.59 51.79
C TYR A 4 -44.52 -74.47 52.58
N ASP A 5 -44.45 -74.73 53.88
CA ASP A 5 -43.46 -74.22 54.79
C ASP A 5 -42.08 -74.12 54.12
N CYS A 6 -41.33 -73.08 54.48
CA CYS A 6 -39.87 -73.18 54.45
C CYS A 6 -39.28 -72.58 55.72
N PRO A 7 -38.16 -73.15 56.20
CA PRO A 7 -38.10 -73.65 57.57
C PRO A 7 -37.33 -72.72 58.49
N ARG A 8 -37.62 -72.81 59.80
CA ARG A 8 -36.64 -72.45 60.83
C ARG A 8 -35.40 -73.34 60.65
N ILE A 9 -34.28 -72.73 60.29
CA ILE A 9 -32.95 -73.30 60.51
C ILE A 9 -32.25 -72.41 61.55
N PRO A 10 -31.86 -72.96 62.72
CA PRO A 10 -31.11 -72.25 63.74
C PRO A 10 -29.60 -72.39 63.48
N GLY A 11 -28.87 -71.26 63.49
CA GLY A 11 -27.41 -71.24 63.38
C GLY A 11 -26.93 -70.02 62.61
N ASN A 12 -26.26 -69.10 63.30
CA ASN A 12 -25.82 -67.77 62.84
C ASN A 12 -26.95 -66.91 62.26
N SER A 13 -27.58 -66.10 63.13
CA SER A 13 -28.65 -65.15 62.75
C SER A 13 -28.27 -64.29 61.54
N GLU A 14 -27.00 -63.93 61.38
CA GLU A 14 -26.51 -63.15 60.24
C GLU A 14 -26.70 -63.85 58.88
N SER A 15 -26.39 -65.15 58.78
CA SER A 15 -26.46 -65.90 57.50
C SER A 15 -27.90 -66.13 57.02
N SER A 16 -28.84 -66.30 57.96
CA SER A 16 -30.28 -66.43 57.66
C SER A 16 -30.85 -65.14 57.06
N PHE A 17 -30.48 -63.98 57.61
CA PHE A 17 -30.96 -62.69 57.13
C PHE A 17 -30.33 -62.31 55.79
N GLU A 18 -29.06 -62.66 55.54
CA GLU A 18 -28.42 -62.42 54.24
C GLU A 18 -29.10 -63.23 53.12
N THR A 19 -29.42 -64.49 53.40
CA THR A 19 -30.10 -65.37 52.43
C THR A 19 -31.53 -64.89 52.14
N ALA A 20 -32.26 -64.45 53.17
CA ALA A 20 -33.58 -63.84 53.01
C ALA A 20 -33.51 -62.53 52.20
N GLY A 21 -32.49 -61.70 52.44
CA GLY A 21 -32.24 -60.48 51.67
C GLY A 21 -32.04 -60.76 50.17
N LYS A 22 -31.25 -61.78 49.82
CA LYS A 22 -31.03 -62.21 48.43
C LYS A 22 -32.33 -62.70 47.77
N ILE A 23 -33.13 -63.51 48.46
CA ILE A 23 -34.41 -64.00 47.94
C ILE A 23 -35.38 -62.85 47.66
N TYR A 24 -35.49 -61.87 48.57
CA TYR A 24 -36.34 -60.70 48.35
C TYR A 24 -35.83 -59.82 47.19
N LEU A 25 -34.50 -59.72 47.02
CA LEU A 25 -33.88 -58.94 45.95
C LEU A 25 -34.08 -59.59 44.56
N GLU A 26 -33.98 -60.92 44.46
CA GLU A 26 -33.99 -61.65 43.19
C GLU A 26 -35.39 -62.06 42.73
N ASN A 27 -36.31 -62.40 43.66
CA ASN A 27 -37.58 -63.06 43.32
C ASN A 27 -38.85 -62.23 43.53
N CYS A 28 -38.76 -61.05 44.16
CA CYS A 28 -39.95 -60.29 44.61
C CYS A 28 -40.12 -58.89 44.00
N GLY A 29 -39.28 -58.50 43.03
CA GLY A 29 -39.38 -57.24 42.30
C GLY A 29 -39.22 -55.98 43.17
N GLU A 30 -39.46 -54.80 42.58
CA GLU A 30 -39.21 -53.49 43.23
C GLU A 30 -40.00 -53.29 44.54
N SER A 31 -41.17 -53.91 44.66
CA SER A 31 -42.04 -53.82 45.84
C SER A 31 -41.48 -54.47 47.12
N ALA A 32 -40.42 -55.27 47.01
CA ALA A 32 -39.80 -55.97 48.14
C ALA A 32 -38.41 -55.44 48.53
N LEU A 33 -37.92 -54.39 47.84
CA LEU A 33 -36.59 -53.81 48.07
C LEU A 33 -36.41 -53.30 49.51
N GLU A 34 -37.45 -52.74 50.12
CA GLU A 34 -37.41 -52.29 51.53
C GLU A 34 -37.11 -53.45 52.49
N ARG A 35 -37.83 -54.56 52.33
CA ARG A 35 -37.66 -55.77 53.16
C ARG A 35 -36.33 -56.46 52.88
N ALA A 36 -35.89 -56.48 51.62
CA ALA A 36 -34.55 -56.96 51.26
C ALA A 36 -33.46 -56.14 51.97
N ALA A 37 -33.57 -54.81 51.97
CA ALA A 37 -32.62 -53.91 52.61
C ALA A 37 -32.62 -54.05 54.15
N GLU A 38 -33.79 -54.19 54.78
CA GLU A 38 -33.93 -54.47 56.21
C GLU A 38 -33.30 -55.83 56.59
N CYS A 39 -33.48 -56.87 55.76
CA CYS A 39 -32.83 -58.17 55.96
C CYS A 39 -31.30 -58.07 55.85
N PHE A 40 -30.76 -57.38 54.84
CA PHE A 40 -29.31 -57.18 54.74
C PHE A 40 -28.74 -56.35 55.92
N LEU A 41 -29.52 -55.41 56.46
CA LEU A 41 -29.12 -54.63 57.64
C LEU A 41 -29.02 -55.51 58.89
N LEU A 42 -30.02 -56.38 59.12
CA LEU A 42 -30.02 -57.35 60.22
C LEU A 42 -28.96 -58.45 60.08
N ALA A 43 -28.48 -58.69 58.86
CA ALA A 43 -27.40 -59.62 58.56
C ALA A 43 -25.99 -59.05 58.81
N GLY A 44 -25.86 -57.78 59.18
CA GLY A 44 -24.57 -57.09 59.25
C GLY A 44 -23.97 -56.76 57.87
N CYS A 45 -24.68 -57.03 56.77
CA CYS A 45 -24.28 -56.71 55.40
C CYS A 45 -24.63 -55.25 55.04
N TYR A 46 -24.09 -54.29 55.80
CA TYR A 46 -24.47 -52.88 55.72
C TYR A 46 -24.29 -52.26 54.31
N LYS A 47 -23.26 -52.71 53.58
CA LYS A 47 -23.02 -52.27 52.20
C LYS A 47 -24.14 -52.67 51.26
N THR A 48 -24.50 -53.95 51.28
CA THR A 48 -25.59 -54.49 50.45
C THR A 48 -26.93 -53.91 50.89
N ALA A 49 -27.15 -53.72 52.19
CA ALA A 49 -28.36 -53.06 52.71
C ALA A 49 -28.52 -51.64 52.15
N ALA A 50 -27.47 -50.83 52.17
CA ALA A 50 -27.51 -49.46 51.68
C ALA A 50 -27.71 -49.38 50.16
N GLU A 51 -27.07 -50.26 49.39
CA GLU A 51 -27.27 -50.36 47.94
C GLU A 51 -28.72 -50.71 47.60
N VAL A 52 -29.34 -51.59 48.38
CA VAL A 52 -30.75 -51.99 48.18
C VAL A 52 -31.72 -50.91 48.68
N TYR A 53 -31.42 -50.21 49.79
CA TYR A 53 -32.16 -49.02 50.22
C TYR A 53 -32.12 -47.92 49.16
N ALA A 54 -30.95 -47.71 48.54
CA ALA A 54 -30.76 -46.76 47.47
C ALA A 54 -31.55 -47.15 46.21
N ARG A 55 -31.51 -48.43 45.83
CA ARG A 55 -32.28 -48.97 44.70
C ARG A 55 -33.80 -48.88 44.90
N GLY A 56 -34.28 -48.95 46.14
CA GLY A 56 -35.71 -48.91 46.48
C GLY A 56 -36.27 -47.52 46.85
N ASN A 57 -35.44 -46.48 46.85
CA ASN A 57 -35.80 -45.13 47.30
C ASN A 57 -36.26 -45.00 48.78
N TYR A 58 -35.91 -45.95 49.67
CA TYR A 58 -36.33 -45.98 51.07
C TYR A 58 -35.33 -45.26 52.01
N PHE A 59 -35.00 -44.02 51.66
CA PHE A 59 -33.84 -43.29 52.19
C PHE A 59 -33.97 -42.83 53.66
N SER A 60 -35.18 -42.51 54.13
CA SER A 60 -35.42 -42.03 55.51
C SER A 60 -35.19 -43.12 56.57
N LYS A 61 -35.52 -44.37 56.22
CA LYS A 61 -35.31 -45.54 57.08
C LYS A 61 -33.87 -46.01 57.14
N CYS A 62 -33.12 -45.84 56.05
CA CYS A 62 -31.68 -46.07 56.04
C CYS A 62 -30.97 -45.14 57.04
N LEU A 63 -31.31 -43.84 57.00
CA LEU A 63 -30.71 -42.82 57.87
C LEU A 63 -31.04 -43.01 59.37
N SER A 64 -32.24 -43.46 59.70
CA SER A 64 -32.65 -43.70 61.10
C SER A 64 -31.89 -44.85 61.75
N HIS A 65 -31.62 -45.91 60.99
CA HIS A 65 -30.84 -47.06 61.46
C HIS A 65 -29.34 -46.74 61.53
N TRP A 66 -28.82 -45.94 60.60
CA TRP A 66 -27.42 -45.51 60.61
C TRP A 66 -27.05 -44.62 61.81
N LYS A 67 -27.97 -43.75 62.26
CA LYS A 67 -27.78 -42.95 63.49
C LYS A 67 -27.65 -43.81 64.76
N GLN A 68 -28.20 -45.02 64.76
CA GLN A 68 -28.10 -45.94 65.90
C GLN A 68 -26.77 -46.70 65.91
N LEU A 69 -26.19 -46.96 64.73
CA LEU A 69 -24.93 -47.69 64.56
C LEU A 69 -23.67 -46.83 64.82
N ALA A 70 -23.74 -45.51 64.61
CA ALA A 70 -22.59 -44.59 64.78
C ALA A 70 -22.15 -44.37 66.24
N ASN A 71 -22.91 -44.83 67.23
CA ASN A 71 -22.63 -44.63 68.66
C ASN A 71 -21.85 -45.80 69.31
N ALA A 72 -21.26 -46.73 68.54
CA ALA A 72 -20.49 -47.86 69.03
C ALA A 72 -19.05 -47.89 68.45
N ASP A 73 -18.08 -48.22 69.30
CA ASP A 73 -16.68 -47.74 69.28
C ASP A 73 -15.63 -48.47 68.38
N GLU A 74 -14.46 -47.84 68.29
CA GLU A 74 -13.06 -48.25 68.02
C GLU A 74 -12.58 -48.99 66.76
N GLU A 75 -13.39 -49.67 65.94
CA GLU A 75 -12.92 -50.28 64.66
C GLU A 75 -12.89 -49.28 63.46
N ILE A 76 -12.72 -48.00 63.78
CA ILE A 76 -13.27 -46.86 63.02
C ILE A 76 -12.37 -46.38 61.88
N VAL A 77 -11.07 -46.67 61.85
CA VAL A 77 -10.16 -46.03 60.86
C VAL A 77 -10.26 -46.66 59.46
N LYS A 78 -10.47 -47.99 59.35
CA LYS A 78 -10.71 -48.65 58.04
C LYS A 78 -12.20 -48.59 57.63
N ARG A 79 -13.10 -48.68 58.63
CA ARG A 79 -14.55 -48.43 58.47
C ARG A 79 -14.83 -47.00 58.00
N SER A 80 -14.09 -45.98 58.44
CA SER A 80 -14.34 -44.58 58.06
C SER A 80 -14.25 -44.36 56.56
N LYS A 81 -13.29 -45.00 55.87
CA LYS A 81 -13.09 -44.80 54.44
C LYS A 81 -14.18 -45.50 53.62
N ASP A 82 -14.56 -46.72 54.00
CA ASP A 82 -15.66 -47.45 53.37
C ASP A 82 -17.02 -46.80 53.68
N MET A 83 -17.17 -46.20 54.87
CA MET A 83 -18.37 -45.48 55.32
C MET A 83 -18.56 -44.16 54.58
N GLU A 84 -17.50 -43.37 54.38
CA GLU A 84 -17.59 -42.14 53.56
C GLU A 84 -17.88 -42.48 52.09
N GLU A 85 -17.30 -43.56 51.54
CA GLU A 85 -17.64 -44.02 50.19
C GLU A 85 -19.13 -44.42 50.06
N LEU A 86 -19.68 -45.08 51.09
CA LEU A 86 -21.09 -45.45 51.15
C LEU A 86 -22.02 -44.25 51.27
N LYS A 87 -21.67 -43.30 52.13
CA LYS A 87 -22.41 -42.05 52.33
C LYS A 87 -22.44 -41.24 51.04
N GLN A 88 -21.31 -41.12 50.34
CA GLN A 88 -21.24 -40.43 49.06
C GLN A 88 -22.11 -41.12 47.99
N LYS A 89 -22.08 -42.46 47.87
CA LYS A 89 -22.97 -43.21 46.95
C LYS A 89 -24.45 -43.04 47.28
N PHE A 90 -24.79 -43.02 48.56
CA PHE A 90 -26.17 -42.77 49.01
C PHE A 90 -26.65 -41.38 48.61
N LEU A 91 -25.82 -40.35 48.84
CA LEU A 91 -26.12 -38.97 48.48
C LEU A 91 -26.25 -38.81 46.96
N GLU A 92 -25.38 -39.43 46.18
CA GLU A 92 -25.46 -39.47 44.71
C GLU A 92 -26.74 -40.14 44.23
N SER A 93 -27.14 -41.28 44.82
CA SER A 93 -28.39 -41.97 44.48
C SER A 93 -29.63 -41.14 44.82
N CYS A 94 -29.64 -40.46 45.96
CA CYS A 94 -30.73 -39.54 46.33
C CYS A 94 -30.82 -38.38 45.34
N ALA A 95 -29.69 -37.75 45.03
CA ALA A 95 -29.63 -36.65 44.09
C ALA A 95 -30.08 -37.09 42.67
N HIS A 96 -29.68 -38.28 42.22
CA HIS A 96 -30.15 -38.86 40.96
C HIS A 96 -31.66 -39.04 40.93
N HIS A 97 -32.25 -39.60 41.98
CA HIS A 97 -33.69 -39.78 42.06
C HIS A 97 -34.45 -38.45 41.94
N TYR A 98 -34.03 -37.43 42.70
CA TYR A 98 -34.67 -36.11 42.65
C TYR A 98 -34.45 -35.37 41.33
N HIS A 99 -33.36 -35.66 40.62
CA HIS A 99 -33.16 -35.21 39.25
C HIS A 99 -34.18 -35.87 38.28
N GLU A 100 -34.39 -37.18 38.38
CA GLU A 100 -35.33 -37.93 37.53
C GLU A 100 -36.79 -37.45 37.69
N VAL A 101 -37.19 -37.09 38.92
CA VAL A 101 -38.52 -36.51 39.18
C VAL A 101 -38.59 -34.99 38.94
N ASN A 102 -37.52 -34.41 38.39
CA ASN A 102 -37.38 -32.97 38.07
C ASN A 102 -37.54 -32.02 39.28
N ASP A 103 -37.26 -32.49 40.50
CA ASP A 103 -37.20 -31.67 41.71
C ASP A 103 -35.75 -31.23 41.96
N LYS A 104 -35.35 -30.21 41.20
CA LYS A 104 -33.99 -29.65 41.25
C LYS A 104 -33.64 -29.04 42.59
N ARG A 105 -34.64 -28.54 43.34
CA ARG A 105 -34.42 -27.91 44.65
C ARG A 105 -34.02 -28.96 45.68
N THR A 106 -34.75 -30.07 45.72
CA THR A 106 -34.44 -31.16 46.65
C THR A 106 -33.16 -31.88 46.24
N MET A 107 -32.92 -32.08 44.94
CA MET A 107 -31.64 -32.57 44.42
C MET A 107 -30.47 -31.75 44.96
N MET A 108 -30.55 -30.42 44.89
CA MET A 108 -29.46 -29.55 45.34
C MET A 108 -29.18 -29.63 46.85
N ASN A 109 -30.17 -29.93 47.68
CA ASN A 109 -29.93 -30.18 49.11
C ASN A 109 -29.01 -31.40 49.33
N TYR A 110 -29.19 -32.46 48.54
CA TYR A 110 -28.32 -33.65 48.61
C TYR A 110 -26.94 -33.37 48.00
N VAL A 111 -26.88 -32.67 46.86
CA VAL A 111 -25.61 -32.28 46.22
C VAL A 111 -24.78 -31.39 47.14
N GLN A 112 -25.39 -30.46 47.87
CA GLN A 112 -24.69 -29.62 48.84
C GLN A 112 -24.03 -30.43 49.97
N ALA A 113 -24.57 -31.60 50.30
CA ALA A 113 -24.03 -32.50 51.33
C ALA A 113 -22.88 -33.40 50.85
N PHE A 114 -22.51 -33.38 49.56
CA PHE A 114 -21.39 -34.18 49.04
C PHE A 114 -20.06 -33.75 49.65
N ASP A 115 -19.15 -34.71 49.78
CA ASP A 115 -17.93 -34.57 50.57
C ASP A 115 -16.87 -33.65 49.92
N SER A 116 -16.95 -33.41 48.60
CA SER A 116 -15.99 -32.57 47.89
C SER A 116 -16.64 -31.73 46.78
N MET A 117 -16.07 -30.55 46.51
CA MET A 117 -16.48 -29.71 45.36
C MET A 117 -16.29 -30.42 44.02
N SER A 118 -15.24 -31.24 43.89
CA SER A 118 -15.03 -32.09 42.71
C SER A 118 -16.17 -33.08 42.48
N SER A 119 -16.68 -33.70 43.54
CA SER A 119 -17.83 -34.63 43.46
C SER A 119 -19.09 -33.87 43.03
N LYS A 120 -19.33 -32.68 43.61
CA LYS A 120 -20.46 -31.82 43.23
C LYS A 120 -20.41 -31.41 41.76
N ARG A 121 -19.24 -30.96 41.29
CA ARG A 121 -19.01 -30.59 39.88
C ARG A 121 -19.23 -31.76 38.94
N THR A 122 -18.59 -32.90 39.23
CA THR A 122 -18.65 -34.09 38.37
C THR A 122 -20.09 -34.60 38.24
N PHE A 123 -20.83 -34.63 39.35
CA PHE A 123 -22.24 -35.03 39.37
C PHE A 123 -23.15 -34.08 38.60
N LEU A 124 -23.04 -32.77 38.84
CA LEU A 124 -23.87 -31.79 38.12
C LEU A 124 -23.51 -31.73 36.63
N GLN A 125 -22.24 -31.91 36.27
CA GLN A 125 -21.79 -32.01 34.88
C GLN A 125 -22.28 -33.28 34.20
N SER A 126 -22.29 -34.43 34.88
CA SER A 126 -22.77 -35.69 34.31
C SER A 126 -24.27 -35.67 34.02
N LEU A 127 -25.03 -34.86 34.77
CA LEU A 127 -26.47 -34.64 34.59
C LEU A 127 -26.82 -33.39 33.78
N GLU A 128 -25.84 -32.71 33.18
CA GLU A 128 -26.01 -31.44 32.45
C GLU A 128 -26.76 -30.34 33.24
N CYS A 129 -26.71 -30.36 34.58
CA CYS A 129 -27.37 -29.41 35.48
C CYS A 129 -26.58 -28.09 35.61
N LEU A 130 -26.45 -27.36 34.50
CA LEU A 130 -25.64 -26.15 34.41
C LEU A 130 -26.19 -24.94 35.19
N ASP A 131 -27.51 -24.88 35.42
CA ASP A 131 -28.14 -23.80 36.21
C ASP A 131 -27.73 -23.91 37.68
N GLU A 132 -27.84 -25.13 38.20
CA GLU A 132 -27.50 -25.47 39.58
C GLU A 132 -25.99 -25.40 39.83
N LEU A 133 -25.19 -25.81 38.84
CA LEU A 133 -23.74 -25.71 38.89
C LEU A 133 -23.26 -24.25 38.91
N LEU A 134 -23.88 -23.38 38.10
CA LEU A 134 -23.56 -21.95 38.10
C LEU A 134 -23.83 -21.31 39.47
N LEU A 135 -25.00 -21.59 40.05
CA LEU A 135 -25.37 -21.10 41.38
C LEU A 135 -24.40 -21.60 42.45
N LEU A 136 -24.03 -22.88 42.42
CA LEU A 136 -23.07 -23.46 43.35
C LEU A 136 -21.68 -22.80 43.26
N GLU A 137 -21.18 -22.54 42.05
CA GLU A 137 -19.90 -21.85 41.86
C GLU A 137 -19.96 -20.37 42.29
N GLU A 138 -21.09 -19.69 42.06
CA GLU A 138 -21.27 -18.32 42.53
C GLU A 138 -21.35 -18.23 44.06
N GLU A 139 -22.09 -19.13 44.72
CA GLU A 139 -22.20 -19.22 46.18
C GLU A 139 -20.87 -19.56 46.85
N SER A 140 -20.05 -20.39 46.20
CA SER A 140 -18.71 -20.73 46.68
C SER A 140 -17.64 -19.65 46.41
N GLY A 141 -18.02 -18.54 45.75
CA GLY A 141 -17.11 -17.45 45.40
C GLY A 141 -16.16 -17.75 44.24
N ASN A 142 -16.34 -18.88 43.55
CA ASN A 142 -15.56 -19.29 42.38
C ASN A 142 -16.07 -18.62 41.10
N PHE A 143 -16.01 -17.28 41.09
CA PHE A 143 -16.59 -16.47 40.01
C PHE A 143 -16.01 -16.76 38.62
N LEU A 144 -14.75 -17.19 38.52
CA LEU A 144 -14.13 -17.58 37.24
C LEU A 144 -14.82 -18.81 36.64
N GLU A 145 -15.09 -19.83 37.46
CA GLU A 145 -15.74 -21.05 37.02
C GLU A 145 -17.22 -20.79 36.72
N ALA A 146 -17.90 -20.02 37.59
CA ALA A 146 -19.26 -19.54 37.34
C ALA A 146 -19.38 -18.80 36.00
N ALA A 147 -18.40 -17.96 35.68
CA ALA A 147 -18.36 -17.26 34.39
C ALA A 147 -18.13 -18.21 33.20
N ASN A 148 -17.29 -19.23 33.33
CA ASN A 148 -17.09 -20.24 32.30
C ASN A 148 -18.38 -21.02 32.04
N ILE A 149 -19.14 -21.33 33.09
CA ILE A 149 -20.46 -21.97 32.98
C ILE A 149 -21.47 -21.03 32.32
N ALA A 150 -21.49 -19.73 32.67
CA ALA A 150 -22.34 -18.74 32.01
C ALA A 150 -22.02 -18.60 30.50
N LYS A 151 -20.73 -18.62 30.14
CA LYS A 151 -20.27 -18.64 28.73
C LYS A 151 -20.76 -19.92 28.02
N LEU A 152 -20.67 -21.08 28.66
CA LEU A 152 -21.19 -22.36 28.14
C LEU A 152 -22.71 -22.36 27.96
N ARG A 153 -23.45 -21.54 28.72
CA ARG A 153 -24.89 -21.36 28.54
C ARG A 153 -25.25 -20.35 27.44
N GLY A 154 -24.30 -19.54 27.00
CA GLY A 154 -24.50 -18.47 26.01
C GLY A 154 -24.88 -17.14 26.65
N GLU A 155 -24.83 -17.06 27.99
CA GLU A 155 -25.18 -15.86 28.76
C GLU A 155 -23.94 -14.98 28.94
N LEU A 156 -23.46 -14.41 27.83
CA LEU A 156 -22.19 -13.68 27.77
C LEU A 156 -22.13 -12.47 28.71
N LEU A 157 -23.23 -11.72 28.84
CA LEU A 157 -23.29 -10.59 29.77
C LEU A 157 -23.24 -11.04 31.23
N LEU A 158 -23.91 -12.14 31.58
CA LEU A 158 -23.81 -12.72 32.92
C LEU A 158 -22.38 -13.21 33.20
N GLY A 159 -21.74 -13.84 32.21
CA GLY A 159 -20.34 -14.24 32.29
C GLY A 159 -19.40 -13.04 32.52
N ALA A 160 -19.61 -11.92 31.82
CA ALA A 160 -18.84 -10.69 32.03
C ALA A 160 -19.05 -10.11 33.44
N ASP A 161 -20.27 -10.19 33.97
CA ASP A 161 -20.60 -9.72 35.31
C ASP A 161 -19.92 -10.54 36.40
N LEU A 162 -19.93 -11.87 36.25
CA LEU A 162 -19.24 -12.81 37.13
C LEU A 162 -17.72 -12.60 37.07
N LEU A 163 -17.13 -12.43 35.88
CA LEU A 163 -15.71 -12.09 35.74
C LEU A 163 -15.37 -10.77 36.44
N GLY A 164 -16.25 -9.77 36.34
CA GLY A 164 -16.11 -8.50 37.05
C GLY A 164 -16.13 -8.66 38.57
N LYS A 165 -16.95 -9.57 39.12
CA LYS A 165 -16.94 -9.93 40.55
C LYS A 165 -15.65 -10.66 40.93
N GLY A 166 -15.14 -11.53 40.06
CA GLY A 166 -13.88 -12.26 40.21
C GLY A 166 -12.61 -11.46 39.92
N ALA A 167 -12.69 -10.13 39.80
CA ALA A 167 -11.60 -9.22 39.46
C ALA A 167 -10.90 -9.47 38.10
N GLN A 168 -11.51 -10.26 37.21
CA GLN A 168 -11.06 -10.50 35.83
C GLN A 168 -11.58 -9.39 34.90
N PHE A 169 -11.17 -8.14 35.17
CA PHE A 169 -11.74 -6.96 34.52
C PHE A 169 -11.45 -6.89 33.02
N GLU A 170 -10.32 -7.42 32.56
CA GLU A 170 -9.89 -7.35 31.16
C GLU A 170 -10.82 -8.19 30.27
N GLU A 171 -10.95 -9.47 30.60
CA GLU A 171 -11.85 -10.39 29.90
C GLU A 171 -13.31 -9.91 29.95
N ALA A 172 -13.78 -9.46 31.12
CA ALA A 172 -15.11 -8.90 31.27
C ALA A 172 -15.36 -7.72 30.31
N THR A 173 -14.38 -6.82 30.21
CA THR A 173 -14.44 -5.65 29.32
C THR A 173 -14.49 -6.07 27.85
N LEU A 174 -13.63 -7.00 27.43
CA LEU A 174 -13.58 -7.48 26.05
C LEU A 174 -14.89 -8.16 25.63
N ILE A 175 -15.51 -8.94 26.52
CA ILE A 175 -16.82 -9.58 26.27
C ILE A 175 -17.93 -8.53 26.10
N ILE A 176 -17.94 -7.48 26.93
CA ILE A 176 -18.93 -6.41 26.81
C ILE A 176 -18.75 -5.65 25.48
N LEU A 177 -17.52 -5.27 25.13
CA LEU A 177 -17.24 -4.59 23.86
C LEU A 177 -17.62 -5.45 22.65
N TRP A 178 -17.28 -6.73 22.70
CA TRP A 178 -17.66 -7.73 21.70
C TRP A 178 -19.19 -7.78 21.53
N PHE A 179 -19.91 -7.94 22.64
CA PHE A 179 -21.36 -8.05 22.65
C PHE A 179 -22.02 -6.80 22.07
N VAL A 180 -21.57 -5.62 22.50
CA VAL A 180 -22.08 -4.34 22.00
C VAL A 180 -21.80 -4.20 20.50
N PHE A 181 -20.60 -4.58 20.05
CA PHE A 181 -20.21 -4.49 18.65
C PHE A 181 -21.07 -5.38 17.75
N ALA A 182 -21.16 -6.68 18.05
CA ALA A 182 -21.94 -7.64 17.29
C ALA A 182 -23.43 -7.28 17.25
N ASN A 183 -24.02 -6.90 18.39
CA ASN A 183 -25.41 -6.50 18.46
C ASN A 183 -25.67 -5.18 17.73
N SER A 184 -24.71 -4.24 17.71
CA SER A 184 -24.86 -3.00 16.92
C SER A 184 -24.94 -3.27 15.41
N LEU A 185 -24.30 -4.33 14.92
CA LEU A 185 -24.30 -4.70 13.51
C LEU A 185 -25.51 -5.57 13.13
N TRP A 186 -25.90 -6.51 13.99
CA TRP A 186 -26.84 -7.58 13.64
C TRP A 186 -28.14 -7.58 14.46
N LEU A 187 -28.65 -6.40 14.86
CA LEU A 187 -30.05 -6.28 15.32
C LEU A 187 -31.01 -6.86 14.27
N THR A 188 -32.18 -7.32 14.69
CA THR A 188 -33.22 -7.85 13.80
C THR A 188 -33.52 -6.90 12.63
N GLY A 189 -33.43 -7.43 11.41
CA GLY A 189 -33.57 -6.66 10.17
C GLY A 189 -32.35 -5.81 9.76
N SER A 190 -31.19 -6.02 10.41
CA SER A 190 -29.92 -5.41 10.00
C SER A 190 -29.13 -6.31 9.06
N ARG A 191 -28.51 -5.69 8.06
CA ARG A 191 -27.60 -6.33 7.10
C ARG A 191 -26.12 -6.18 7.46
N GLY A 192 -25.82 -5.92 8.73
CA GLY A 192 -24.48 -5.61 9.22
C GLY A 192 -24.31 -4.10 9.39
N TRP A 193 -23.39 -3.49 8.64
CA TRP A 193 -23.18 -2.05 8.65
C TRP A 193 -24.41 -1.26 8.14
N PRO A 194 -24.76 -0.08 8.69
CA PRO A 194 -24.07 0.69 9.74
C PRO A 194 -24.43 0.30 11.18
N LEU A 195 -23.61 0.75 12.14
CA LEU A 195 -23.84 0.51 13.57
C LEU A 195 -25.17 1.12 14.06
N LYS A 196 -26.07 0.27 14.55
CA LYS A 196 -27.37 0.66 15.10
C LYS A 196 -27.31 0.92 16.61
N GLN A 197 -28.27 1.71 17.10
CA GLN A 197 -28.50 1.95 18.52
C GLN A 197 -29.43 0.89 19.11
N PHE A 198 -29.26 0.55 20.39
CA PHE A 198 -30.17 -0.29 21.17
C PHE A 198 -30.16 0.13 22.64
N THR A 199 -31.23 -0.21 23.38
CA THR A 199 -31.59 0.39 24.67
C THR A 199 -30.52 0.30 25.75
N GLU A 200 -29.74 -0.78 25.79
CA GLU A 200 -28.74 -1.04 26.85
C GLU A 200 -27.31 -0.62 26.47
N LYS A 201 -27.10 -0.17 25.22
CA LYS A 201 -25.78 0.06 24.64
C LYS A 201 -24.90 1.01 25.46
N GLU A 202 -25.44 2.19 25.83
CA GLU A 202 -24.69 3.18 26.61
C GLU A 202 -24.35 2.68 28.01
N LYS A 203 -25.27 1.95 28.65
CA LYS A 203 -25.07 1.36 29.98
C LYS A 203 -23.95 0.33 29.95
N LEU A 204 -23.96 -0.56 28.96
CA LEU A 204 -22.93 -1.58 28.76
C LEU A 204 -21.56 -0.95 28.50
N LEU A 205 -21.48 0.04 27.61
CA LEU A 205 -20.21 0.72 27.32
C LEU A 205 -19.66 1.50 28.53
N THR A 206 -20.54 2.11 29.32
CA THR A 206 -20.14 2.77 30.59
C THR A 206 -19.59 1.75 31.58
N LYS A 207 -20.20 0.57 31.66
CA LYS A 207 -19.71 -0.54 32.49
C LYS A 207 -18.33 -1.03 32.03
N ALA A 208 -18.13 -1.23 30.72
CA ALA A 208 -16.83 -1.58 30.13
C ALA A 208 -15.74 -0.55 30.49
N LYS A 209 -16.03 0.76 30.35
CA LYS A 209 -15.11 1.82 30.78
C LYS A 209 -14.78 1.73 32.28
N SER A 210 -15.76 1.44 33.13
CA SER A 210 -15.55 1.32 34.58
C SER A 210 -14.64 0.15 34.98
N PHE A 211 -14.72 -0.98 34.27
CA PHE A 211 -13.84 -2.13 34.47
C PHE A 211 -12.44 -1.85 33.95
N ALA A 212 -12.31 -1.27 32.75
CA ALA A 212 -11.02 -0.92 32.17
C ALA A 212 -10.24 0.08 33.03
N LYS A 213 -10.92 1.00 33.73
CA LYS A 213 -10.29 1.98 34.64
C LYS A 213 -9.53 1.32 35.80
N LYS A 214 -9.85 0.08 36.15
CA LYS A 214 -9.18 -0.68 37.23
C LYS A 214 -7.88 -1.38 36.77
N LEU A 215 -7.55 -1.31 35.49
CA LEU A 215 -6.37 -1.94 34.88
C LEU A 215 -5.31 -0.88 34.57
N SER A 216 -4.85 -0.80 33.31
CA SER A 216 -3.85 0.17 32.88
C SER A 216 -4.46 1.37 32.15
N ASN A 217 -3.78 2.52 32.19
CA ASN A 217 -4.18 3.70 31.43
C ASN A 217 -4.21 3.43 29.91
N GLN A 218 -3.32 2.56 29.42
CA GLN A 218 -3.27 2.17 28.01
C GLN A 218 -4.50 1.38 27.60
N PHE A 219 -4.90 0.38 28.41
CA PHE A 219 -6.10 -0.42 28.17
C PHE A 219 -7.38 0.42 28.32
N TYR A 220 -7.42 1.29 29.35
CA TYR A 220 -8.52 2.23 29.53
C TYR A 220 -8.68 3.17 28.32
N GLY A 221 -7.58 3.68 27.76
CA GLY A 221 -7.60 4.51 26.55
C GLY A 221 -8.15 3.76 25.33
N LEU A 222 -7.71 2.52 25.11
CA LEU A 222 -8.25 1.64 24.07
C LEU A 222 -9.76 1.46 24.22
N VAL A 223 -10.24 1.09 25.40
CA VAL A 223 -11.66 0.83 25.68
C VAL A 223 -12.49 2.11 25.53
N CYS A 224 -11.96 3.26 25.95
CA CYS A 224 -12.64 4.53 25.74
C CYS A 224 -12.79 4.85 24.25
N SER A 225 -11.71 4.72 23.48
CA SER A 225 -11.73 4.97 22.03
C SER A 225 -12.74 4.07 21.31
N GLU A 226 -12.75 2.77 21.59
CA GLU A 226 -13.70 1.85 20.96
C GLU A 226 -15.13 2.09 21.42
N ALA A 227 -15.35 2.37 22.70
CA ALA A 227 -16.69 2.68 23.19
C ALA A 227 -17.27 3.93 22.53
N ASP A 228 -16.46 4.98 22.32
CA ASP A 228 -16.91 6.22 21.67
C ASP A 228 -17.23 6.00 20.18
N ILE A 229 -16.44 5.18 19.49
CA ILE A 229 -16.72 4.75 18.10
C ILE A 229 -18.01 3.92 18.04
N LEU A 230 -18.16 2.94 18.94
CA LEU A 230 -19.34 2.07 18.99
C LEU A 230 -20.61 2.86 19.30
N LEU A 231 -20.54 3.91 20.11
CA LEU A 231 -21.67 4.82 20.34
C LEU A 231 -22.17 5.47 19.04
N ASN A 232 -21.38 5.50 17.97
CA ASN A 232 -21.78 5.99 16.64
C ASN A 232 -22.39 7.41 16.70
N LYS A 233 -21.72 8.34 17.40
CA LYS A 233 -22.13 9.74 17.55
C LYS A 233 -21.18 10.77 16.89
N PRO A 234 -20.43 10.48 15.80
CA PRO A 234 -19.54 11.51 15.28
C PRO A 234 -20.34 12.66 14.66
N SER A 235 -20.05 13.89 15.10
CA SER A 235 -20.69 15.11 14.62
C SER A 235 -20.07 15.67 13.34
N ASN A 236 -18.78 15.40 13.11
CA ASN A 236 -18.00 15.93 11.99
C ASN A 236 -16.72 15.09 11.73
N LEU A 237 -16.00 15.45 10.67
CA LEU A 237 -14.78 14.78 10.21
C LEU A 237 -13.62 14.92 11.21
N PHE A 238 -13.48 16.09 11.85
CA PHE A 238 -12.46 16.33 12.87
C PHE A 238 -12.56 15.32 14.02
N LEU A 239 -13.77 15.07 14.53
CA LEU A 239 -13.98 14.10 15.61
C LEU A 239 -13.69 12.67 15.15
N MET A 240 -14.07 12.31 13.91
CA MET A 240 -13.72 11.00 13.34
C MET A 240 -12.20 10.85 13.23
N LYS A 241 -11.46 11.90 12.82
CA LYS A 241 -9.99 11.87 12.81
C LYS A 241 -9.42 11.64 14.19
N GLN A 242 -9.95 12.30 15.22
CA GLN A 242 -9.51 12.06 16.60
C GLN A 242 -9.71 10.60 17.02
N TYR A 243 -10.83 9.98 16.64
CA TYR A 243 -11.06 8.56 16.88
C TYR A 243 -10.08 7.66 16.12
N LEU A 244 -9.73 8.01 14.89
CA LEU A 244 -8.75 7.26 14.11
C LEU A 244 -7.34 7.35 14.74
N THR A 245 -6.90 8.56 15.08
CA THR A 245 -5.61 8.78 15.76
C THR A 245 -5.55 8.08 17.12
N ALA A 246 -6.63 8.12 17.90
CA ALA A 246 -6.72 7.38 19.15
C ALA A 246 -6.64 5.86 18.92
N SER A 247 -7.32 5.36 17.90
CA SER A 247 -7.30 3.94 17.53
C SER A 247 -5.90 3.48 17.12
N GLN A 248 -5.20 4.26 16.29
CA GLN A 248 -3.81 3.98 15.89
C GLN A 248 -2.86 4.00 17.10
N LYS A 249 -2.97 5.04 17.95
CA LYS A 249 -2.18 5.16 19.19
C LYS A 249 -2.36 3.94 20.11
N HIS A 250 -3.59 3.43 20.20
CA HIS A 250 -3.93 2.27 21.02
C HIS A 250 -3.83 0.93 20.27
N LYS A 251 -3.39 0.91 18.99
CA LYS A 251 -3.32 -0.27 18.12
C LYS A 251 -4.67 -1.03 18.00
N SER A 252 -5.80 -0.31 18.06
CA SER A 252 -7.14 -0.90 17.91
C SER A 252 -7.49 -1.12 16.44
N THR A 253 -7.38 -2.37 15.99
CA THR A 253 -7.80 -2.76 14.63
C THR A 253 -9.29 -2.51 14.39
N ARG A 254 -10.13 -2.76 15.41
CA ARG A 254 -11.57 -2.50 15.35
C ARG A 254 -11.83 -1.00 15.16
N GLY A 255 -11.19 -0.15 15.96
CA GLY A 255 -11.35 1.30 15.89
C GLY A 255 -10.90 1.88 14.56
N GLU A 256 -9.76 1.43 14.03
CA GLU A 256 -9.26 1.86 12.70
C GLU A 256 -10.24 1.52 11.57
N ILE A 257 -10.71 0.27 11.49
CA ILE A 257 -11.61 -0.18 10.41
C ILE A 257 -12.95 0.55 10.46
N LEU A 258 -13.56 0.65 11.66
CA LEU A 258 -14.86 1.29 11.82
C LEU A 258 -14.77 2.79 11.54
N THR A 259 -13.75 3.47 12.07
CA THR A 259 -13.60 4.91 11.87
C THR A 259 -13.33 5.25 10.40
N ALA A 260 -12.47 4.49 9.72
CA ALA A 260 -12.26 4.67 8.28
C ALA A 260 -13.55 4.47 7.48
N ARG A 261 -14.36 3.46 7.84
CA ARG A 261 -15.68 3.24 7.22
C ARG A 261 -16.64 4.42 7.47
N MET A 262 -16.61 5.03 8.66
CA MET A 262 -17.43 6.19 9.00
C MET A 262 -17.03 7.44 8.20
N ILE A 263 -15.72 7.69 8.07
CA ILE A 263 -15.20 8.79 7.24
C ILE A 263 -15.59 8.59 5.78
N LEU A 264 -15.44 7.37 5.26
CA LEU A 264 -15.91 7.01 3.92
C LEU A 264 -17.41 7.27 3.74
N ASP A 265 -18.24 6.81 4.66
CA ASP A 265 -19.68 7.06 4.57
C ASP A 265 -19.99 8.56 4.63
N HIS A 266 -19.25 9.36 5.41
CA HIS A 266 -19.39 10.82 5.40
C HIS A 266 -19.15 11.39 3.99
N HIS A 267 -18.05 11.01 3.33
CA HIS A 267 -17.79 11.40 1.94
C HIS A 267 -18.91 10.99 0.99
N LEU A 268 -19.39 9.75 1.09
CA LEU A 268 -20.41 9.22 0.21
C LEU A 268 -21.74 9.98 0.33
N HIS A 269 -22.11 10.45 1.53
CA HIS A 269 -23.31 11.25 1.76
C HIS A 269 -23.16 12.75 1.46
N LEU A 270 -21.94 13.30 1.47
CA LEU A 270 -21.72 14.74 1.31
C LEU A 270 -22.01 15.23 -0.13
N ASN A 271 -22.59 16.42 -0.32
CA ASN A 271 -22.79 16.95 -1.67
C ASN A 271 -21.45 17.29 -2.35
N ILE A 272 -21.35 17.07 -3.68
CA ILE A 272 -20.13 17.32 -4.45
C ILE A 272 -19.72 18.80 -4.49
N SER A 273 -20.67 19.73 -4.31
CA SER A 273 -20.40 21.17 -4.18
C SER A 273 -19.52 21.53 -2.99
N LYS A 274 -19.39 20.63 -2.00
CA LYS A 274 -18.50 20.79 -0.85
C LYS A 274 -17.10 20.23 -1.07
N TYR A 275 -16.85 19.61 -2.22
CA TYR A 275 -15.52 19.10 -2.55
C TYR A 275 -14.68 20.22 -3.15
N GLU A 276 -13.46 20.38 -2.63
CA GLU A 276 -12.49 21.32 -3.16
C GLU A 276 -11.81 20.73 -4.39
N GLY A 277 -11.72 21.54 -5.45
CA GLY A 277 -10.95 21.25 -6.63
C GLY A 277 -9.48 21.52 -6.38
N MET A 278 -8.64 20.55 -6.72
CA MET A 278 -7.21 20.66 -6.50
C MET A 278 -6.46 20.83 -7.82
N ASP A 279 -5.67 21.88 -7.89
CA ASP A 279 -4.70 22.15 -8.95
C ASP A 279 -3.25 21.95 -8.48
N ASP A 280 -3.01 21.72 -7.19
CA ASP A 280 -1.67 21.56 -6.62
C ASP A 280 -1.24 20.09 -6.52
N LEU A 281 0.08 19.86 -6.48
CA LEU A 281 0.63 18.51 -6.36
C LEU A 281 0.57 18.02 -4.91
N VAL A 282 0.02 16.82 -4.70
CA VAL A 282 0.09 16.10 -3.42
C VAL A 282 1.23 15.10 -3.47
N PHE A 283 2.32 15.42 -2.76
CA PHE A 283 3.46 14.52 -2.62
C PHE A 283 3.18 13.40 -1.59
N ASP A 284 2.55 13.75 -0.46
CA ASP A 284 2.16 12.80 0.58
C ASP A 284 0.63 12.80 0.75
N LEU A 285 0.00 11.79 0.17
CA LEU A 285 -1.45 11.62 0.21
C LEU A 285 -1.97 11.39 1.64
N ALA A 286 -1.18 10.75 2.51
CA ALA A 286 -1.60 10.47 3.88
C ALA A 286 -1.61 11.75 4.70
N SER A 287 -0.49 12.47 4.74
CA SER A 287 -0.38 13.74 5.49
C SER A 287 -1.38 14.77 4.99
N TYR A 288 -1.51 14.93 3.66
CA TYR A 288 -2.51 15.81 3.07
C TYR A 288 -3.93 15.44 3.50
N SER A 289 -4.28 14.15 3.42
CA SER A 289 -5.64 13.71 3.76
C SER A 289 -5.94 13.90 5.24
N GLU A 290 -4.98 13.63 6.11
CA GLU A 290 -5.12 13.84 7.55
C GLU A 290 -5.30 15.31 7.91
N GLU A 291 -4.58 16.23 7.24
CA GLU A 291 -4.73 17.67 7.41
C GLU A 291 -6.14 18.14 6.97
N GLN A 292 -6.58 17.74 5.78
CA GLN A 292 -7.88 18.12 5.25
C GLN A 292 -9.04 17.67 6.13
N ILE A 293 -9.03 16.39 6.56
CA ILE A 293 -10.06 15.88 7.48
C ILE A 293 -10.00 16.60 8.84
N SER A 294 -8.81 16.98 9.32
CA SER A 294 -8.67 17.79 10.54
C SER A 294 -9.33 19.17 10.38
N ASN A 295 -9.28 19.74 9.17
CA ASN A 295 -9.93 21.01 8.84
C ASN A 295 -11.41 20.86 8.43
N ASN A 296 -11.99 19.65 8.53
CA ASN A 296 -13.34 19.31 8.01
C ASN A 296 -13.53 19.59 6.52
N GLN A 297 -12.44 19.58 5.75
CA GLN A 297 -12.44 19.73 4.30
C GLN A 297 -12.41 18.36 3.63
N VAL A 298 -12.92 18.29 2.40
CA VAL A 298 -12.91 17.07 1.60
C VAL A 298 -12.51 17.35 0.16
N SER A 299 -11.79 16.40 -0.43
CA SER A 299 -11.40 16.37 -1.84
C SER A 299 -11.51 14.96 -2.42
N THR A 300 -11.30 14.81 -3.72
CA THR A 300 -11.22 13.48 -4.35
C THR A 300 -10.07 12.65 -3.78
N GLU A 301 -8.95 13.29 -3.45
CA GLU A 301 -7.78 12.66 -2.82
C GLU A 301 -8.14 12.06 -1.46
N THR A 302 -8.81 12.83 -0.59
CA THR A 302 -9.23 12.31 0.73
C THR A 302 -10.17 11.11 0.61
N LEU A 303 -11.12 11.13 -0.35
CA LEU A 303 -12.04 10.03 -0.59
C LEU A 303 -11.29 8.74 -0.98
N VAL A 304 -10.35 8.84 -1.93
CA VAL A 304 -9.58 7.68 -2.38
C VAL A 304 -8.59 7.21 -1.31
N TYR A 305 -7.99 8.12 -0.55
CA TYR A 305 -7.15 7.77 0.60
C TYR A 305 -7.91 6.91 1.62
N PHE A 306 -9.07 7.36 2.11
CA PHE A 306 -9.85 6.58 3.08
C PHE A 306 -10.44 5.30 2.48
N TRP A 307 -10.70 5.28 1.17
CA TRP A 307 -11.08 4.08 0.45
C TRP A 307 -9.95 3.06 0.50
N ASN A 308 -8.73 3.47 0.14
CA ASN A 308 -7.55 2.61 0.15
C ASN A 308 -7.21 2.14 1.57
N PHE A 309 -7.23 3.06 2.56
CA PHE A 309 -7.00 2.72 3.96
C PHE A 309 -7.99 1.66 4.47
N TRP A 310 -9.28 1.81 4.17
CA TRP A 310 -10.28 0.81 4.57
C TRP A 310 -10.14 -0.50 3.78
N LYS A 311 -10.02 -0.41 2.45
CA LYS A 311 -9.82 -1.54 1.53
C LYS A 311 -8.67 -2.42 1.97
N ASP A 312 -7.52 -1.85 2.31
CA ASP A 312 -6.33 -2.61 2.70
C ASP A 312 -6.53 -3.40 4.00
N LYS A 313 -7.37 -2.90 4.91
CA LYS A 313 -7.75 -3.66 6.12
C LYS A 313 -8.72 -4.79 5.79
N ILE A 314 -9.62 -4.61 4.83
CA ILE A 314 -10.52 -5.67 4.35
C ILE A 314 -9.74 -6.76 3.61
N VAL A 315 -8.73 -6.40 2.80
CA VAL A 315 -7.85 -7.37 2.13
C VAL A 315 -7.15 -8.27 3.16
N LYS A 316 -6.71 -7.71 4.30
CA LYS A 316 -6.13 -8.50 5.41
C LYS A 316 -7.12 -9.45 6.08
N ILE A 317 -8.42 -9.15 6.04
CA ILE A 317 -9.48 -10.08 6.46
C ILE A 317 -9.59 -11.23 5.45
N PHE A 318 -9.51 -10.95 4.15
CA PHE A 318 -9.52 -11.99 3.13
C PHE A 318 -8.32 -12.93 3.25
N GLU A 319 -7.12 -12.38 3.45
CA GLU A 319 -5.91 -13.16 3.70
C GLU A 319 -6.06 -14.09 4.91
N TYR A 320 -6.67 -13.61 6.01
CA TYR A 320 -6.97 -14.47 7.16
C TYR A 320 -7.94 -15.61 6.81
N LEU A 321 -9.02 -15.30 6.08
CA LEU A 321 -10.06 -16.26 5.73
C LEU A 321 -9.57 -17.34 4.74
N ASP A 322 -8.68 -16.99 3.80
CA ASP A 322 -8.05 -17.94 2.87
C ASP A 322 -7.13 -18.94 3.59
N HIS A 323 -6.47 -18.51 4.67
CA HIS A 323 -5.56 -19.34 5.46
C HIS A 323 -6.22 -19.93 6.72
N ALA A 324 -7.53 -19.79 6.88
CA ALA A 324 -8.29 -20.26 8.04
C ALA A 324 -8.29 -21.81 8.11
N GLY A 325 -7.18 -22.38 8.59
CA GLY A 325 -6.90 -23.82 8.63
C GLY A 325 -5.39 -24.16 8.64
N ILE A 326 -4.52 -23.24 8.25
CA ILE A 326 -3.06 -23.40 8.21
C ILE A 326 -2.46 -22.58 9.37
N LYS A 327 -1.42 -23.12 10.05
CA LYS A 327 -0.82 -22.58 11.29
C LYS A 327 -0.75 -21.04 11.34
N ASP A 328 -1.18 -20.50 12.48
CA ASP A 328 -1.24 -19.08 12.85
C ASP A 328 0.08 -18.32 12.53
N ASN A 329 0.05 -17.48 11.50
CA ASN A 329 0.98 -16.36 11.40
C ASN A 329 0.45 -15.21 12.28
N SER A 330 1.27 -14.66 13.17
CA SER A 330 0.86 -13.71 14.22
C SER A 330 0.18 -12.44 13.70
N ASP A 331 0.51 -11.99 12.49
CA ASP A 331 0.12 -10.66 11.99
C ASP A 331 -1.34 -10.59 11.50
N HIS A 332 -1.91 -11.71 11.06
CA HIS A 332 -3.27 -11.78 10.50
C HIS A 332 -4.32 -12.12 11.56
N ARG A 333 -3.89 -12.60 12.74
CA ARG A 333 -4.77 -13.04 13.82
C ARG A 333 -5.73 -11.94 14.29
N LYS A 334 -5.27 -10.68 14.37
CA LYS A 334 -6.10 -9.53 14.78
C LYS A 334 -7.25 -9.23 13.81
N TYR A 335 -7.04 -9.46 12.51
CA TYR A 335 -8.09 -9.30 11.49
C TYR A 335 -9.09 -10.44 11.53
N GLY A 336 -8.64 -11.65 11.83
CA GLY A 336 -9.53 -12.79 12.10
C GLY A 336 -10.40 -12.59 13.32
N GLU A 337 -9.81 -12.11 14.42
CA GLU A 337 -10.55 -11.76 15.64
C GLU A 337 -11.54 -10.63 15.37
N PHE A 338 -11.16 -9.60 14.61
CA PHE A 338 -12.10 -8.58 14.16
C PHE A 338 -13.25 -9.18 13.35
N CYS A 339 -12.97 -10.07 12.40
CA CYS A 339 -13.97 -10.71 11.55
C CYS A 339 -14.96 -11.56 12.36
N LEU A 340 -14.47 -12.42 13.26
CA LEU A 340 -15.32 -13.20 14.16
C LEU A 340 -16.25 -12.30 14.99
N ASN A 341 -15.68 -11.23 15.56
CA ASN A 341 -16.40 -10.26 16.36
C ASN A 341 -17.44 -9.47 15.55
N TYR A 342 -17.12 -9.17 14.29
CA TYR A 342 -18.02 -8.50 13.37
C TYR A 342 -19.28 -9.33 13.13
N PHE A 343 -19.14 -10.65 12.95
CA PHE A 343 -20.26 -11.57 12.73
C PHE A 343 -20.95 -12.03 14.03
N GLY A 344 -20.43 -11.65 15.20
CA GLY A 344 -20.93 -12.15 16.47
C GLY A 344 -20.66 -13.64 16.67
N VAL A 345 -19.56 -14.15 16.13
CA VAL A 345 -19.11 -15.53 16.33
C VAL A 345 -18.11 -15.57 17.48
N TRP A 346 -18.37 -16.45 18.45
CA TRP A 346 -17.50 -16.65 19.61
C TRP A 346 -16.67 -17.92 19.44
N ARG A 347 -15.35 -17.81 19.58
CA ARG A 347 -14.42 -18.95 19.49
C ARG A 347 -14.20 -19.54 20.88
N GLN A 348 -14.53 -20.82 21.04
CA GLN A 348 -14.28 -21.57 22.28
C GLN A 348 -13.31 -22.73 22.02
N PHE A 349 -12.29 -22.85 22.86
CA PHE A 349 -11.35 -23.98 22.82
C PHE A 349 -11.85 -25.07 23.78
N LYS A 350 -12.21 -26.25 23.25
CA LYS A 350 -12.53 -27.44 24.05
C LYS A 350 -11.45 -28.49 23.79
N ASN A 351 -10.59 -28.75 24.78
CA ASN A 351 -9.47 -29.69 24.70
C ASN A 351 -8.54 -29.42 23.49
N GLN A 352 -8.74 -30.13 22.37
CA GLN A 352 -7.98 -30.03 21.11
C GLN A 352 -8.84 -29.54 19.93
N SER A 353 -10.15 -29.31 20.10
CA SER A 353 -11.05 -28.84 19.04
C SER A 353 -11.56 -27.43 19.33
N THR A 354 -11.58 -26.60 18.28
CA THR A 354 -12.12 -25.24 18.34
C THR A 354 -13.58 -25.28 17.91
N VAL A 355 -14.48 -24.82 18.78
CA VAL A 355 -15.92 -24.72 18.51
C VAL A 355 -16.27 -23.25 18.30
N TYR A 356 -17.01 -22.95 17.22
CA TYR A 356 -17.49 -21.61 16.91
C TYR A 356 -18.98 -21.51 17.29
N LEU A 357 -19.28 -20.67 18.28
CA LEU A 357 -20.61 -20.48 18.83
C LEU A 357 -21.26 -19.21 18.27
N LEU A 358 -22.57 -19.25 18.11
CA LEU A 358 -23.43 -18.15 17.64
C LEU A 358 -24.41 -17.74 18.74
N PRO A 359 -24.08 -16.72 19.54
CA PRO A 359 -24.97 -16.22 20.59
C PRO A 359 -26.22 -15.52 20.06
N ASN A 360 -26.17 -14.94 18.85
CA ASN A 360 -27.33 -14.33 18.19
C ASN A 360 -27.73 -15.14 16.95
N SER A 361 -28.66 -16.08 17.14
CA SER A 361 -29.19 -16.93 16.06
C SER A 361 -30.16 -16.20 15.12
N ASP A 362 -30.62 -15.00 15.49
CA ASP A 362 -31.58 -14.18 14.73
C ASP A 362 -30.90 -13.23 13.72
N ALA A 363 -29.57 -13.19 13.69
CA ALA A 363 -28.80 -12.38 12.76
C ALA A 363 -29.15 -12.72 11.29
N GLU A 364 -29.33 -11.70 10.44
CA GLU A 364 -29.82 -11.89 9.07
C GLU A 364 -28.90 -12.78 8.22
N TRP A 365 -27.59 -12.73 8.44
CA TRP A 365 -26.62 -13.57 7.73
C TRP A 365 -26.72 -15.05 8.15
N VAL A 366 -27.04 -15.34 9.42
CA VAL A 366 -27.24 -16.71 9.93
C VAL A 366 -28.50 -17.31 9.32
N ARG A 367 -29.56 -16.52 9.14
CA ARG A 367 -30.82 -16.97 8.54
C ARG A 367 -30.68 -17.42 7.07
N LYS A 368 -29.61 -16.99 6.38
CA LYS A 368 -29.31 -17.37 4.99
C LYS A 368 -28.59 -18.73 4.86
N LEU A 369 -28.19 -19.35 5.97
CA LEU A 369 -27.51 -20.64 5.95
C LEU A 369 -28.54 -21.78 5.78
N GLU A 370 -28.39 -22.58 4.73
CA GLU A 370 -29.38 -23.60 4.31
C GLU A 370 -29.41 -24.84 5.23
N ASN A 371 -28.38 -25.09 6.03
CA ASN A 371 -28.31 -26.26 6.92
C ASN A 371 -27.86 -25.86 8.33
N LYS A 372 -28.82 -25.68 9.24
CA LYS A 372 -28.54 -25.52 10.67
C LYS A 372 -28.16 -26.88 11.24
N HIS A 373 -26.91 -27.07 11.64
CA HIS A 373 -26.59 -28.13 12.59
C HIS A 373 -27.01 -27.65 13.98
N VAL A 374 -28.29 -27.85 14.32
CA VAL A 374 -28.73 -27.76 15.70
C VAL A 374 -28.20 -29.02 16.39
N CYS A 375 -27.16 -28.90 17.21
CA CYS A 375 -26.86 -29.96 18.16
C CYS A 375 -28.11 -30.15 19.02
N SER A 376 -28.62 -31.37 19.08
CA SER A 376 -29.97 -31.69 19.55
C SER A 376 -30.21 -31.46 21.04
N ASN A 377 -29.22 -31.00 21.81
CA ASN A 377 -29.38 -30.59 23.20
C ASN A 377 -28.72 -29.21 23.37
N GLN A 378 -29.47 -28.26 23.97
CA GLN A 378 -29.04 -26.95 24.50
C GLN A 378 -29.26 -25.70 23.61
N LYS A 379 -29.51 -24.58 24.29
CA LYS A 379 -29.83 -23.23 23.82
C LYS A 379 -28.76 -22.54 22.93
N GLN A 380 -27.74 -23.26 22.45
CA GLN A 380 -26.62 -22.69 21.70
C GLN A 380 -26.54 -23.24 20.26
N VAL A 381 -26.45 -22.33 19.29
CA VAL A 381 -26.20 -22.68 17.89
C VAL A 381 -24.69 -22.65 17.65
N SER A 382 -24.11 -23.72 17.10
CA SER A 382 -22.73 -23.76 16.65
C SER A 382 -22.65 -23.72 15.13
N ILE A 383 -21.52 -23.26 14.59
CA ILE A 383 -21.24 -23.20 13.16
C ILE A 383 -19.91 -23.88 12.87
N SER A 384 -19.81 -24.57 11.74
CA SER A 384 -18.52 -25.08 11.29
C SER A 384 -17.64 -23.94 10.76
N LEU A 385 -16.32 -24.06 10.91
CA LEU A 385 -15.37 -23.06 10.39
C LEU A 385 -15.57 -22.81 8.89
N GLY A 386 -15.78 -23.87 8.09
CA GLY A 386 -16.01 -23.74 6.65
C GLY A 386 -17.28 -22.96 6.30
N GLN A 387 -18.38 -23.18 7.02
CA GLN A 387 -19.62 -22.40 6.83
C GLN A 387 -19.42 -20.92 7.21
N PHE A 388 -18.71 -20.65 8.31
CA PHE A 388 -18.37 -19.28 8.70
C PHE A 388 -17.50 -18.59 7.64
N VAL A 389 -16.41 -19.23 7.21
CA VAL A 389 -15.48 -18.67 6.21
C VAL A 389 -16.22 -18.34 4.91
N SER A 390 -17.08 -19.25 4.44
CA SER A 390 -17.89 -19.02 3.23
C SER A 390 -18.85 -17.83 3.37
N ALA A 391 -19.55 -17.72 4.51
CA ALA A 391 -20.46 -16.61 4.76
C ALA A 391 -19.72 -15.27 4.91
N ALA A 392 -18.61 -15.26 5.64
CA ALA A 392 -17.78 -14.08 5.84
C ALA A 392 -17.16 -13.59 4.52
N MET A 393 -16.63 -14.51 3.71
CA MET A 393 -16.12 -14.20 2.37
C MET A 393 -17.19 -13.55 1.51
N SER A 394 -18.37 -14.17 1.40
CA SER A 394 -19.47 -13.65 0.60
C SER A 394 -19.89 -12.24 1.02
N TYR A 395 -19.98 -12.00 2.34
CA TYR A 395 -20.30 -10.69 2.89
C TYR A 395 -19.25 -9.63 2.56
N TRP A 396 -17.97 -9.90 2.86
CA TRP A 396 -16.90 -8.92 2.63
C TRP A 396 -16.68 -8.64 1.15
N CYS A 397 -16.85 -9.64 0.26
CA CYS A 397 -16.86 -9.41 -1.19
C CYS A 397 -18.00 -8.48 -1.60
N SER A 398 -19.21 -8.72 -1.07
CA SER A 398 -20.38 -7.87 -1.35
C SER A 398 -20.19 -6.44 -0.84
N GLU A 399 -19.65 -6.27 0.37
CA GLU A 399 -19.40 -4.95 0.96
C GLU A 399 -18.29 -4.20 0.21
N LEU A 400 -17.15 -4.84 -0.05
CA LEU A 400 -16.04 -4.23 -0.79
C LEU A 400 -16.52 -3.73 -2.16
N LEU A 401 -17.27 -4.56 -2.88
CA LEU A 401 -17.83 -4.20 -4.17
C LEU A 401 -18.85 -3.05 -4.05
N SER A 402 -19.78 -3.12 -3.10
CA SER A 402 -20.82 -2.10 -2.94
C SER A 402 -20.23 -0.73 -2.59
N VAL A 403 -19.26 -0.69 -1.67
CA VAL A 403 -18.58 0.54 -1.29
C VAL A 403 -17.74 1.07 -2.45
N GLY A 404 -16.98 0.20 -3.13
CA GLY A 404 -16.19 0.58 -4.29
C GLY A 404 -17.03 1.19 -5.42
N GLN A 405 -18.20 0.61 -5.72
CA GLN A 405 -19.14 1.17 -6.70
C GLN A 405 -19.69 2.54 -6.28
N LYS A 406 -19.94 2.76 -4.99
CA LYS A 406 -20.37 4.07 -4.47
C LYS A 406 -19.26 5.11 -4.59
N VAL A 407 -18.01 4.74 -4.30
CA VAL A 407 -16.83 5.59 -4.49
C VAL A 407 -16.68 5.97 -5.98
N LEU A 408 -16.74 4.98 -6.88
CA LEU A 408 -16.67 5.21 -8.33
C LEU A 408 -17.79 6.13 -8.83
N THR A 409 -19.03 5.91 -8.38
CA THR A 409 -20.17 6.77 -8.74
C THR A 409 -19.95 8.20 -8.25
N LYS A 410 -19.39 8.37 -7.05
CA LYS A 410 -19.07 9.69 -6.49
C LYS A 410 -18.01 10.42 -7.31
N LEU A 411 -16.93 9.72 -7.67
CA LEU A 411 -15.87 10.25 -8.52
C LEU A 411 -16.37 10.57 -9.94
N GLU A 412 -17.24 9.75 -10.53
CA GLU A 412 -17.89 10.03 -11.82
C GLU A 412 -18.70 11.33 -11.76
N VAL A 413 -19.46 11.55 -10.67
CA VAL A 413 -20.21 12.80 -10.47
C VAL A 413 -19.28 14.00 -10.31
N PHE A 414 -18.16 13.84 -9.58
CA PHE A 414 -17.13 14.87 -9.46
C PHE A 414 -16.56 15.24 -10.84
N TYR A 415 -16.11 14.26 -11.60
CA TYR A 415 -15.52 14.45 -12.93
C TYR A 415 -16.51 15.15 -13.88
N LYS A 416 -17.78 14.73 -13.90
CA LYS A 416 -18.79 15.41 -14.73
C LYS A 416 -19.02 16.86 -14.30
N SER A 417 -18.90 17.16 -13.01
CA SER A 417 -18.98 18.54 -12.50
C SER A 417 -17.74 19.35 -12.84
N SER A 418 -16.54 18.76 -12.78
CA SER A 418 -15.28 19.46 -13.09
C SER A 418 -15.19 19.84 -14.57
N CYS A 419 -15.74 19.00 -15.46
CA CYS A 419 -15.91 19.34 -16.88
C CYS A 419 -16.85 20.54 -17.11
N ARG A 420 -17.82 20.78 -16.22
CA ARG A 420 -18.76 21.91 -16.33
C ARG A 420 -18.22 23.21 -15.73
N ASN A 421 -17.41 23.11 -14.68
CA ASN A 421 -17.02 24.25 -13.84
C ASN A 421 -15.62 24.81 -14.16
N SER A 422 -15.16 24.72 -15.41
CA SER A 422 -13.86 25.24 -15.89
C SER A 422 -12.63 24.81 -15.06
N PHE A 423 -12.65 23.62 -14.48
CA PHE A 423 -11.49 23.08 -13.74
C PHE A 423 -10.28 22.86 -14.68
N SER A 424 -9.06 22.86 -14.13
CA SER A 424 -7.84 22.63 -14.90
C SER A 424 -7.81 21.25 -15.58
N ALA A 425 -6.95 21.11 -16.60
CA ALA A 425 -6.70 19.82 -17.24
C ALA A 425 -6.16 18.79 -16.23
N PHE A 426 -5.33 19.23 -15.28
CA PHE A 426 -4.80 18.40 -14.19
C PHE A 426 -5.92 17.82 -13.32
N CYS A 427 -6.86 18.64 -12.85
CA CYS A 427 -7.91 18.14 -11.96
C CYS A 427 -8.81 17.13 -12.69
N ARG A 428 -9.07 17.34 -13.98
CA ARG A 428 -9.83 16.40 -14.82
C ARG A 428 -9.09 15.09 -15.05
N SER A 429 -7.82 15.14 -15.45
CA SER A 429 -7.00 13.94 -15.67
C SER A 429 -6.82 13.17 -14.35
N ARG A 430 -6.51 13.86 -13.25
CA ARG A 430 -6.38 13.25 -11.92
C ARG A 430 -7.66 12.54 -11.48
N SER A 431 -8.83 13.14 -11.71
CA SER A 431 -10.12 12.50 -11.43
C SER A 431 -10.28 11.19 -12.20
N LEU A 432 -9.91 11.15 -13.49
CA LEU A 432 -9.97 9.94 -14.31
C LEU A 432 -8.97 8.87 -13.85
N THR A 433 -7.77 9.27 -13.43
CA THR A 433 -6.77 8.38 -12.83
C THR A 433 -7.30 7.72 -11.57
N LEU A 434 -7.94 8.48 -10.67
CA LEU A 434 -8.54 7.96 -9.44
C LEU A 434 -9.72 7.00 -9.73
N ILE A 435 -10.55 7.31 -10.72
CA ILE A 435 -11.63 6.40 -11.17
C ILE A 435 -11.03 5.09 -11.68
N TYR A 436 -9.97 5.17 -12.49
CA TYR A 436 -9.30 4.00 -13.03
C TYR A 436 -8.66 3.14 -11.94
N GLU A 437 -7.97 3.75 -10.98
CA GLU A 437 -7.34 3.05 -9.85
C GLU A 437 -8.36 2.17 -9.10
N VAL A 438 -9.49 2.76 -8.70
CA VAL A 438 -10.53 2.03 -7.95
C VAL A 438 -11.20 0.97 -8.83
N ALA A 439 -11.49 1.28 -10.10
CA ALA A 439 -12.13 0.32 -11.01
C ALA A 439 -11.22 -0.87 -11.34
N SER A 440 -9.94 -0.59 -11.61
CA SER A 440 -8.93 -1.60 -11.92
C SER A 440 -8.69 -2.52 -10.73
N PHE A 441 -8.60 -1.98 -9.52
CA PHE A 441 -8.51 -2.82 -8.31
C PHE A 441 -9.70 -3.77 -8.18
N LEU A 442 -10.93 -3.28 -8.37
CA LEU A 442 -12.13 -4.11 -8.22
C LEU A 442 -12.22 -5.19 -9.32
N LEU A 443 -11.81 -4.89 -10.55
CA LEU A 443 -11.78 -5.83 -11.67
C LEU A 443 -10.70 -6.91 -11.51
N ASN A 444 -9.50 -6.52 -11.06
CA ASN A 444 -8.35 -7.41 -10.94
C ASN A 444 -8.34 -8.18 -9.60
N SER A 445 -9.28 -7.89 -8.69
CA SER A 445 -9.35 -8.55 -7.39
C SER A 445 -9.73 -10.03 -7.55
N ASN A 446 -8.87 -10.92 -7.04
CA ASN A 446 -9.10 -12.36 -7.05
C ASN A 446 -10.39 -12.78 -6.32
N PHE A 447 -10.86 -11.95 -5.38
CA PHE A 447 -12.02 -12.22 -4.53
C PHE A 447 -13.37 -11.86 -5.17
N LEU A 448 -13.38 -11.02 -6.22
CA LEU A 448 -14.60 -10.40 -6.75
C LEU A 448 -15.06 -10.95 -8.11
N LYS A 449 -14.46 -12.02 -8.63
CA LYS A 449 -14.71 -12.56 -9.97
C LYS A 449 -16.21 -12.81 -10.25
N ASN A 450 -16.85 -11.91 -11.01
CA ASN A 450 -18.25 -12.06 -11.40
C ASN A 450 -18.56 -11.31 -12.72
N GLN A 451 -18.84 -12.07 -13.78
CA GLN A 451 -19.04 -11.56 -15.14
C GLN A 451 -20.08 -10.44 -15.30
N ARG A 452 -21.10 -10.35 -14.43
CA ARG A 452 -22.08 -9.26 -14.49
C ARG A 452 -21.53 -7.97 -13.90
N VAL A 453 -20.83 -8.09 -12.77
CA VAL A 453 -20.19 -6.97 -12.07
C VAL A 453 -19.08 -6.38 -12.94
N ASP A 454 -18.34 -7.23 -13.65
CA ASP A 454 -17.27 -6.80 -14.55
C ASP A 454 -17.78 -5.83 -15.62
N LYS A 455 -19.00 -6.06 -16.17
CA LYS A 455 -19.58 -5.16 -17.18
C LYS A 455 -19.87 -3.76 -16.61
N ASP A 456 -20.40 -3.69 -15.40
CA ASP A 456 -20.73 -2.42 -14.75
C ASP A 456 -19.45 -1.66 -14.36
N LEU A 457 -18.41 -2.37 -13.91
CA LEU A 457 -17.10 -1.79 -13.59
C LEU A 457 -16.36 -1.31 -14.85
N MET A 458 -16.44 -2.06 -15.96
CA MET A 458 -15.83 -1.67 -17.24
C MET A 458 -16.39 -0.35 -17.81
N LYS A 459 -17.61 0.07 -17.42
CA LYS A 459 -18.11 1.41 -17.72
C LYS A 459 -17.17 2.50 -17.19
N PHE A 460 -16.65 2.33 -15.97
CA PHE A 460 -15.75 3.30 -15.35
C PHE A 460 -14.37 3.30 -15.98
N VAL A 461 -13.85 2.13 -16.37
CA VAL A 461 -12.60 2.03 -17.14
C VAL A 461 -12.75 2.77 -18.48
N ARG A 462 -13.85 2.55 -19.21
CA ARG A 462 -14.15 3.26 -20.46
C ARG A 462 -14.29 4.76 -20.28
N LEU A 463 -14.94 5.20 -19.19
CA LEU A 463 -15.03 6.62 -18.84
C LEU A 463 -13.63 7.22 -18.62
N SER A 464 -12.74 6.49 -17.94
CA SER A 464 -11.36 6.91 -17.72
C SER A 464 -10.53 6.94 -18.99
N THR A 465 -10.77 6.07 -19.98
CA THR A 465 -9.97 6.04 -21.21
C THR A 465 -10.41 7.03 -22.29
N GLU A 466 -11.66 7.51 -22.26
CA GLU A 466 -12.26 8.28 -23.36
C GLU A 466 -11.53 9.61 -23.66
N HIS A 467 -11.26 10.41 -22.63
CA HIS A 467 -10.69 11.77 -22.77
C HIS A 467 -9.33 11.94 -22.08
N PHE A 468 -8.80 10.90 -21.43
CA PHE A 468 -7.59 11.03 -20.62
C PHE A 468 -6.37 11.48 -21.42
N PHE A 469 -6.20 10.96 -22.63
CA PHE A 469 -5.12 11.38 -23.54
C PHE A 469 -5.13 12.90 -23.79
N GLU A 470 -6.29 13.48 -24.03
CA GLU A 470 -6.45 14.91 -24.37
C GLU A 470 -6.09 15.81 -23.18
N TYR A 471 -6.35 15.35 -21.94
CA TYR A 471 -5.99 16.10 -20.74
C TYR A 471 -4.53 15.95 -20.37
N ILE A 472 -3.93 14.77 -20.57
CA ILE A 472 -2.53 14.51 -20.26
C ILE A 472 -1.58 15.18 -21.26
N PHE A 473 -1.99 15.27 -22.52
CA PHE A 473 -1.26 15.92 -23.60
C PHE A 473 -2.07 17.12 -24.13
N PRO A 474 -2.14 18.22 -23.36
CA PRO A 474 -2.88 19.41 -23.76
C PRO A 474 -2.28 20.05 -25.01
N LEU A 475 -3.12 20.79 -25.76
CA LEU A 475 -2.70 21.51 -26.97
C LEU A 475 -1.65 22.59 -26.68
N ASP A 476 -1.75 23.24 -25.53
CA ASP A 476 -0.79 24.24 -25.06
C ASP A 476 0.27 23.56 -24.18
N TRP A 477 1.54 23.65 -24.61
CA TRP A 477 2.68 23.12 -23.88
C TRP A 477 2.86 23.76 -22.51
N ARG A 478 2.32 24.96 -22.27
CA ARG A 478 2.39 25.62 -20.96
C ARG A 478 1.67 24.82 -19.89
N GLU A 479 0.55 24.20 -20.25
CA GLU A 479 -0.20 23.33 -19.36
C GLU A 479 0.55 22.02 -19.13
N SER A 480 1.21 21.46 -20.16
CA SER A 480 2.01 20.24 -19.99
C SER A 480 3.26 20.48 -19.14
N LEU A 481 3.81 21.70 -19.13
CA LEU A 481 5.01 22.08 -18.38
C LEU A 481 4.74 22.39 -16.89
N ARG A 482 3.49 22.37 -16.43
CA ARG A 482 3.19 22.51 -15.00
C ARG A 482 3.76 21.31 -14.24
N GLU A 483 4.33 21.57 -13.06
CA GLU A 483 4.94 20.54 -12.21
C GLU A 483 3.95 19.40 -11.90
N ASN A 484 2.70 19.76 -11.61
CA ASN A 484 1.62 18.80 -11.35
C ASN A 484 1.35 17.83 -12.51
N MET A 485 1.39 18.32 -13.75
CA MET A 485 1.18 17.53 -14.96
C MET A 485 2.36 16.62 -15.28
N ILE A 486 3.59 17.09 -15.05
CA ILE A 486 4.82 16.31 -15.21
C ILE A 486 4.80 15.11 -14.26
N SER A 487 4.52 15.34 -12.98
CA SER A 487 4.42 14.28 -11.98
C SER A 487 3.27 13.31 -12.26
N LEU A 488 2.12 13.82 -12.72
CA LEU A 488 1.00 12.95 -13.11
C LEU A 488 1.35 12.05 -14.30
N ARG A 489 2.11 12.54 -15.29
CA ARG A 489 2.61 11.70 -16.40
C ARG A 489 3.62 10.65 -15.95
N GLY A 490 4.42 10.95 -14.93
CA GLY A 490 5.37 9.99 -14.35
C GLY A 490 4.73 8.90 -13.49
N ASN A 491 3.52 9.12 -13.00
CA ASN A 491 2.82 8.21 -12.07
C ASN A 491 2.47 6.85 -12.74
N GLU A 492 2.69 5.76 -12.03
CA GLU A 492 2.42 4.39 -12.49
C GLU A 492 0.94 4.18 -12.89
N ILE A 493 -0.01 4.69 -12.12
CA ILE A 493 -1.45 4.53 -12.40
C ILE A 493 -1.84 5.27 -13.69
N SER A 494 -1.27 6.46 -13.90
CA SER A 494 -1.45 7.24 -15.13
C SER A 494 -0.90 6.49 -16.35
N ARG A 495 0.28 5.87 -16.20
CA ARG A 495 0.89 5.03 -17.23
C ARG A 495 0.02 3.81 -17.56
N ASN A 496 -0.43 3.09 -16.54
CA ASN A 496 -1.34 1.95 -16.70
C ASN A 496 -2.64 2.35 -17.38
N LEU A 497 -3.16 3.56 -17.10
CA LEU A 497 -4.34 4.08 -17.80
C LEU A 497 -4.04 4.43 -19.26
N LEU A 498 -2.87 5.00 -19.58
CA LEU A 498 -2.46 5.24 -20.98
C LEU A 498 -2.28 3.93 -21.75
N GLU A 499 -1.77 2.88 -21.11
CA GLU A 499 -1.71 1.53 -21.70
C GLU A 499 -3.12 1.00 -22.01
N GLU A 500 -4.07 1.17 -21.09
CA GLU A 500 -5.47 0.78 -21.31
C GLU A 500 -6.12 1.61 -22.43
N VAL A 501 -5.78 2.90 -22.55
CA VAL A 501 -6.19 3.75 -23.70
C VAL A 501 -5.71 3.14 -25.01
N MET A 502 -4.44 2.70 -25.10
CA MET A 502 -3.92 2.06 -26.31
C MET A 502 -4.60 0.73 -26.58
N PHE A 503 -4.75 -0.10 -25.54
CA PHE A 503 -5.35 -1.42 -25.67
C PHE A 503 -6.79 -1.34 -26.17
N GLU A 504 -7.60 -0.44 -25.62
CA GLU A 504 -8.98 -0.21 -26.08
C GLU A 504 -9.02 0.28 -27.53
N LYS A 505 -8.06 1.11 -27.97
CA LYS A 505 -7.99 1.54 -29.38
C LYS A 505 -7.72 0.37 -30.32
N ILE A 506 -6.69 -0.43 -30.04
CA ILE A 506 -6.36 -1.63 -30.81
C ILE A 506 -7.55 -2.60 -30.86
N ARG A 507 -8.24 -2.80 -29.73
CA ARG A 507 -9.40 -3.70 -29.64
C ARG A 507 -10.65 -3.18 -30.34
N SER A 508 -10.89 -1.86 -30.30
CA SER A 508 -12.09 -1.24 -30.88
C SER A 508 -12.05 -1.12 -32.39
N ASN A 509 -10.86 -1.21 -33.00
CA ASN A 509 -10.70 -1.12 -34.44
C ASN A 509 -10.99 -2.46 -35.11
N ASN A 510 -12.01 -2.50 -35.98
CA ASN A 510 -12.45 -3.74 -36.66
C ASN A 510 -11.38 -4.37 -37.56
N SER A 511 -10.38 -3.60 -38.01
CA SER A 511 -9.25 -4.12 -38.79
C SER A 511 -8.13 -4.67 -37.92
N GLY A 512 -8.11 -4.37 -36.61
CA GLY A 512 -6.99 -4.64 -35.72
C GLY A 512 -5.72 -3.83 -36.03
N LEU A 513 -5.77 -2.89 -37.00
CA LEU A 513 -4.63 -2.09 -37.46
C LEU A 513 -4.74 -0.64 -37.01
N LEU A 514 -3.66 -0.03 -36.54
CA LEU A 514 -3.65 1.38 -36.12
C LEU A 514 -3.72 2.33 -37.33
N SER A 515 -4.47 3.42 -37.25
CA SER A 515 -4.41 4.48 -38.27
C SER A 515 -3.14 5.35 -38.12
N TYR A 516 -2.82 6.23 -39.08
CA TYR A 516 -1.77 7.26 -38.87
C TYR A 516 -2.06 8.15 -37.65
N GLY A 517 -3.32 8.51 -37.42
CA GLY A 517 -3.76 9.27 -36.25
C GLY A 517 -3.50 8.54 -34.93
N GLU A 518 -3.79 7.24 -34.89
CA GLU A 518 -3.59 6.40 -33.71
C GLU A 518 -2.10 6.08 -33.49
N THR A 519 -1.36 5.77 -34.55
CA THR A 519 0.10 5.55 -34.50
C THR A 519 0.84 6.75 -33.92
N GLY A 520 0.45 7.97 -34.32
CA GLY A 520 1.00 9.18 -33.74
C GLY A 520 0.78 9.26 -32.23
N LYS A 521 -0.45 9.00 -31.76
CA LYS A 521 -0.78 9.02 -30.33
C LYS A 521 0.02 7.96 -29.55
N VAL A 522 0.18 6.76 -30.12
CA VAL A 522 0.99 5.69 -29.53
C VAL A 522 2.45 6.13 -29.40
N ALA A 523 3.04 6.65 -30.47
CA ALA A 523 4.42 7.17 -30.44
C ALA A 523 4.59 8.30 -29.43
N LEU A 524 3.61 9.20 -29.34
CA LEU A 524 3.60 10.31 -28.39
C LEU A 524 3.58 9.81 -26.94
N ILE A 525 2.74 8.83 -26.62
CA ILE A 525 2.69 8.23 -25.28
C ILE A 525 4.00 7.53 -24.94
N ILE A 526 4.55 6.71 -25.85
CA ILE A 526 5.84 6.01 -25.65
C ILE A 526 6.95 7.03 -25.34
N LEU A 527 6.99 8.13 -26.10
CA LEU A 527 8.00 9.16 -25.95
C LEU A 527 7.72 10.17 -24.81
N GLY A 528 6.52 10.15 -24.21
CA GLY A 528 6.07 11.18 -23.25
C GLY A 528 5.58 10.65 -21.89
N SER A 529 5.57 9.33 -21.65
CA SER A 529 5.08 8.74 -20.39
C SER A 529 5.92 7.58 -19.84
N GLY A 530 7.08 7.30 -20.44
CA GLY A 530 8.02 6.28 -19.97
C GLY A 530 7.74 4.88 -20.52
N GLN A 531 8.29 3.85 -19.85
CA GLN A 531 8.27 2.47 -20.33
C GLN A 531 6.87 1.84 -20.24
N LEU A 532 6.37 1.34 -21.38
CA LEU A 532 5.16 0.53 -21.46
C LEU A 532 5.43 -0.96 -21.23
N ASN A 533 4.39 -1.71 -20.89
CA ASN A 533 4.41 -3.16 -20.79
C ASN A 533 4.89 -3.84 -22.10
N ILE A 534 5.85 -4.76 -21.97
CA ILE A 534 6.46 -5.53 -23.08
C ILE A 534 5.42 -6.30 -23.89
N GLU A 535 4.37 -6.83 -23.25
CA GLU A 535 3.29 -7.54 -23.94
C GLU A 535 2.48 -6.61 -24.85
N LEU A 536 2.29 -5.36 -24.42
CA LEU A 536 1.58 -4.35 -25.21
C LEU A 536 2.40 -3.95 -26.44
N TYR A 537 3.72 -3.86 -26.33
CA TYR A 537 4.60 -3.62 -27.49
C TYR A 537 4.39 -4.66 -28.59
N GLY A 538 4.24 -5.95 -28.25
CA GLY A 538 3.95 -6.99 -29.24
C GLY A 538 2.67 -6.69 -30.02
N LYS A 539 1.57 -6.40 -29.32
CA LYS A 539 0.28 -6.06 -29.93
C LYS A 539 0.34 -4.79 -30.77
N ILE A 540 1.12 -3.80 -30.35
CA ILE A 540 1.32 -2.55 -31.13
C ILE A 540 2.05 -2.87 -32.44
N LEU A 541 3.12 -3.68 -32.40
CA LEU A 541 3.89 -4.03 -33.60
C LEU A 541 3.06 -4.85 -34.60
N ASP A 542 2.19 -5.74 -34.10
CA ASP A 542 1.23 -6.46 -34.94
C ASP A 542 0.23 -5.50 -35.60
N ALA A 543 -0.26 -4.51 -34.84
CA ALA A 543 -1.19 -3.50 -35.36
C ALA A 543 -0.55 -2.49 -36.33
N LEU A 544 0.78 -2.47 -36.43
CA LEU A 544 1.58 -1.64 -37.34
C LEU A 544 2.08 -2.39 -38.58
N GLU A 545 1.65 -3.63 -38.83
CA GLU A 545 2.09 -4.41 -40.01
C GLU A 545 1.89 -3.71 -41.36
N TRP A 546 0.90 -2.82 -41.46
CA TRP A 546 0.63 -2.04 -42.67
C TRP A 546 1.65 -0.91 -42.91
N ASN A 547 2.44 -0.52 -41.90
CA ASN A 547 3.41 0.57 -41.97
C ASN A 547 4.78 0.14 -41.44
N VAL A 548 5.65 -0.26 -42.38
CA VAL A 548 7.00 -0.78 -42.07
C VAL A 548 7.84 0.27 -41.33
N ALA A 549 7.85 1.53 -41.77
CA ALA A 549 8.66 2.59 -41.15
C ALA A 549 8.31 2.81 -39.67
N TRP A 550 7.00 2.90 -39.34
CA TRP A 550 6.56 3.03 -37.96
C TRP A 550 6.80 1.75 -37.14
N LYS A 551 6.60 0.58 -37.74
CA LYS A 551 6.87 -0.71 -37.08
C LYS A 551 8.36 -0.83 -36.71
N ASP A 552 9.25 -0.46 -37.61
CA ASP A 552 10.71 -0.55 -37.41
C ASP A 552 11.20 0.46 -36.37
N PHE A 553 10.67 1.68 -36.38
CA PHE A 553 10.97 2.68 -35.34
C PHE A 553 10.51 2.21 -33.95
N ILE A 554 9.24 1.84 -33.81
CA ILE A 554 8.69 1.39 -32.51
C ILE A 554 9.35 0.09 -32.05
N GLY A 555 9.67 -0.82 -32.97
CA GLY A 555 10.40 -2.05 -32.68
C GLY A 555 11.81 -1.78 -32.14
N SER A 556 12.50 -0.80 -32.71
CA SER A 556 13.84 -0.42 -32.25
C SER A 556 13.83 0.20 -30.85
N LEU A 557 12.77 0.93 -30.47
CA LEU A 557 12.60 1.46 -29.10
C LEU A 557 12.43 0.34 -28.07
N LYS A 558 11.88 -0.81 -28.47
CA LYS A 558 11.75 -2.00 -27.62
C LYS A 558 13.10 -2.69 -27.42
N GLU A 559 13.88 -2.87 -28.49
CA GLU A 559 15.15 -3.62 -28.48
C GLU A 559 16.26 -2.92 -27.68
N ASP A 560 16.40 -1.61 -27.87
CA ASP A 560 17.41 -0.78 -27.21
C ASP A 560 17.22 -0.70 -25.68
N ARG A 561 16.05 -1.10 -25.18
CA ARG A 561 15.69 -1.11 -23.74
C ARG A 561 15.75 -2.49 -23.06
N VAL A 562 15.83 -3.59 -23.80
CA VAL A 562 15.84 -4.97 -23.26
C VAL A 562 17.25 -5.53 -23.06
N SER A 563 18.28 -4.86 -23.59
CA SER A 563 19.68 -5.30 -23.51
C SER A 563 20.43 -4.63 -22.35
N PRO A 564 20.96 -5.37 -21.35
CA PRO A 564 21.86 -4.79 -20.35
C PRO A 564 23.24 -4.55 -20.99
N GLN A 565 23.79 -3.34 -20.88
CA GLN A 565 25.12 -3.05 -21.42
C GLN A 565 26.17 -2.85 -20.33
N VAL A 566 27.25 -3.62 -20.47
CA VAL A 566 28.53 -3.52 -19.78
C VAL A 566 29.30 -2.34 -20.35
N PHE A 567 29.60 -1.33 -19.52
CA PHE A 567 30.54 -0.27 -19.89
C PHE A 567 31.97 -0.84 -19.93
N SER A 568 32.44 -1.24 -21.11
CA SER A 568 33.88 -1.49 -21.31
C SER A 568 34.58 -0.17 -21.61
N ILE A 569 35.19 0.42 -20.58
CA ILE A 569 36.13 1.54 -20.72
C ILE A 569 37.41 1.00 -21.38
N GLY A 570 37.55 1.23 -22.68
CA GLY A 570 38.81 1.01 -23.39
C GLY A 570 39.83 2.09 -22.99
N HIS A 571 40.81 1.71 -22.17
CA HIS A 571 42.00 2.51 -21.90
C HIS A 571 42.74 2.81 -23.22
N ILE A 572 42.92 4.09 -23.52
CA ILE A 572 43.88 4.56 -24.52
C ILE A 572 45.27 4.46 -23.87
N ASN A 573 46.07 3.49 -24.29
CA ASN A 573 47.51 3.50 -24.03
C ASN A 573 48.24 4.00 -25.28
N GLU A 574 48.86 5.16 -25.15
CA GLU A 574 49.93 5.63 -26.03
C GLU A 574 51.14 4.69 -25.90
N GLY A 575 51.68 4.24 -27.04
CA GLY A 575 52.91 3.44 -27.10
C GLY A 575 53.43 3.30 -28.51
N ASN A 576 54.54 3.98 -28.79
CA ASN A 576 55.31 3.97 -30.04
C ASN A 576 55.90 2.59 -30.40
N GLY A 577 56.03 2.29 -31.72
CA GLY A 577 57.09 1.40 -32.21
C GLY A 577 56.83 0.57 -33.48
N SER A 578 57.41 1.01 -34.60
CA SER A 578 57.97 0.26 -35.75
C SER A 578 57.10 -0.61 -36.69
N SER A 579 56.92 -0.09 -37.92
CA SER A 579 57.20 -0.72 -39.24
C SER A 579 56.95 -2.23 -39.44
N GLU A 580 56.11 -2.63 -40.40
CA GLU A 580 56.43 -2.80 -41.83
C GLU A 580 55.24 -3.35 -42.64
N SER A 581 55.33 -3.18 -43.95
CA SER A 581 54.31 -3.34 -44.99
C SER A 581 53.68 -4.73 -45.17
N ARG A 582 52.39 -4.76 -45.53
CA ARG A 582 51.95 -5.39 -46.80
C ARG A 582 50.54 -4.95 -47.22
N ALA A 583 50.47 -4.31 -48.37
CA ALA A 583 49.24 -4.17 -49.14
C ALA A 583 48.75 -5.57 -49.56
N GLY A 584 47.51 -5.88 -49.22
CA GLY A 584 46.83 -7.12 -49.60
C GLY A 584 45.33 -6.95 -49.38
N SER A 585 44.62 -6.62 -50.45
CA SER A 585 43.17 -6.71 -50.66
C SER A 585 42.35 -7.32 -49.51
N ALA A 586 41.63 -6.47 -48.77
CA ALA A 586 40.51 -6.86 -47.92
C ALA A 586 39.23 -6.11 -48.35
N ALA A 587 38.94 -6.13 -49.65
CA ALA A 587 37.55 -6.08 -50.11
C ALA A 587 36.94 -7.43 -49.75
N GLY A 588 36.44 -7.57 -48.52
CA GLY A 588 35.93 -8.87 -48.08
C GLY A 588 35.69 -9.03 -46.59
N TYR A 589 35.24 -7.99 -45.88
CA TYR A 589 34.52 -8.13 -44.60
C TYR A 589 33.48 -7.00 -44.49
N MET A 590 32.54 -6.98 -45.44
CA MET A 590 31.27 -6.27 -45.31
C MET A 590 30.21 -7.32 -44.97
N GLU A 591 29.98 -7.55 -43.67
CA GLU A 591 28.74 -8.09 -43.11
C GLU A 591 28.82 -8.01 -41.57
N GLU A 592 29.07 -6.81 -41.04
CA GLU A 592 28.72 -6.54 -39.64
C GLU A 592 27.23 -6.15 -39.61
N ILE A 593 26.47 -7.01 -38.96
CA ILE A 593 25.04 -6.98 -38.63
C ILE A 593 24.49 -5.55 -38.41
N GLY A 594 24.07 -4.89 -39.49
CA GLY A 594 22.67 -4.86 -39.88
C GLY A 594 21.64 -4.10 -39.02
N ASN A 595 22.01 -3.25 -38.07
CA ASN A 595 21.03 -2.40 -37.37
C ASN A 595 21.24 -0.91 -37.65
N GLU A 596 20.38 -0.37 -38.50
CA GLU A 596 20.29 1.06 -38.76
C GLU A 596 20.00 1.86 -37.47
N PRO A 597 20.66 3.02 -37.23
CA PRO A 597 20.43 3.83 -36.04
C PRO A 597 18.96 4.20 -35.85
N ILE A 598 18.50 4.17 -34.60
CA ILE A 598 17.10 4.46 -34.23
C ILE A 598 16.60 5.80 -34.75
N ILE A 599 17.50 6.78 -34.87
CA ILE A 599 17.18 8.11 -35.39
C ILE A 599 16.81 8.10 -36.87
N LEU A 600 17.35 7.18 -37.67
CA LEU A 600 17.03 7.10 -39.10
C LEU A 600 15.68 6.44 -39.31
N LYS A 601 15.42 5.34 -38.60
CA LYS A 601 14.09 4.73 -38.56
C LYS A 601 13.03 5.74 -38.09
N PHE A 602 13.37 6.61 -37.13
CA PHE A 602 12.46 7.68 -36.72
C PHE A 602 12.21 8.70 -37.85
N LEU A 603 13.25 9.11 -38.56
CA LEU A 603 13.13 10.02 -39.70
C LEU A 603 12.28 9.40 -40.81
N GLU A 604 12.51 8.14 -41.16
CA GLU A 604 11.72 7.43 -42.17
C GLU A 604 10.24 7.39 -41.80
N ALA A 605 9.92 7.12 -40.54
CA ALA A 605 8.54 7.15 -40.04
C ALA A 605 7.89 8.56 -40.15
N LEU A 606 8.66 9.62 -39.90
CA LEU A 606 8.21 11.01 -40.09
C LEU A 606 8.02 11.35 -41.57
N GLN A 607 8.94 10.93 -42.44
CA GLN A 607 8.87 11.15 -43.88
C GLN A 607 7.68 10.41 -44.50
N ASP A 608 7.47 9.15 -44.13
CA ASP A 608 6.31 8.35 -44.56
C ASP A 608 5.01 9.07 -44.21
N THR A 609 4.90 9.56 -42.97
CA THR A 609 3.72 10.30 -42.50
C THR A 609 3.51 11.60 -43.27
N TYR A 610 4.57 12.39 -43.48
CA TYR A 610 4.47 13.69 -44.16
C TYR A 610 4.15 13.55 -45.66
N ASN A 611 4.72 12.54 -46.31
CA ASN A 611 4.54 12.27 -47.74
C ASN A 611 3.19 11.59 -48.04
N ALA A 612 2.55 10.99 -47.04
CA ALA A 612 1.23 10.38 -47.20
C ALA A 612 0.17 11.43 -47.60
N ASN A 613 -0.77 11.04 -48.47
CA ASN A 613 -1.84 11.93 -48.91
C ASN A 613 -2.88 12.13 -47.80
N TRP A 614 -2.58 13.07 -46.90
CA TRP A 614 -3.39 13.37 -45.72
C TRP A 614 -4.84 13.71 -46.07
N ARG A 615 -5.12 14.23 -47.27
CA ARG A 615 -6.49 14.58 -47.70
C ARG A 615 -7.37 13.34 -47.90
N LYS A 616 -6.80 12.22 -48.35
CA LYS A 616 -7.51 10.96 -48.59
C LYS A 616 -7.64 10.06 -47.35
N ILE A 617 -6.77 10.24 -46.37
CA ILE A 617 -6.76 9.45 -45.14
C ILE A 617 -7.81 9.99 -44.17
N SER A 618 -8.71 9.13 -43.68
CA SER A 618 -9.79 9.55 -42.77
C SER A 618 -9.24 10.00 -41.41
N ASP A 619 -8.39 9.18 -40.80
CA ASP A 619 -7.73 9.43 -39.52
C ASP A 619 -6.22 9.64 -39.72
N TYR A 620 -5.87 10.86 -40.14
CA TYR A 620 -4.50 11.29 -40.35
C TYR A 620 -3.90 11.88 -39.07
N MET A 621 -2.56 11.82 -38.93
CA MET A 621 -1.86 12.36 -37.76
C MET A 621 -2.16 13.85 -37.56
N SER A 622 -2.50 14.22 -36.32
CA SER A 622 -2.81 15.61 -36.00
C SER A 622 -1.54 16.47 -36.03
N PRO A 623 -1.65 17.77 -36.36
CA PRO A 623 -0.49 18.67 -36.36
C PRO A 623 0.16 18.81 -34.97
N VAL A 624 -0.61 18.63 -33.90
CA VAL A 624 -0.11 18.62 -32.52
C VAL A 624 0.85 17.46 -32.31
N CYS A 625 0.42 16.27 -32.72
CA CYS A 625 1.17 15.04 -32.58
C CYS A 625 2.39 15.03 -33.49
N PHE A 626 2.23 15.42 -34.75
CA PHE A 626 3.33 15.46 -35.71
C PHE A 626 4.43 16.42 -35.25
N LEU A 627 4.09 17.65 -34.85
CA LEU A 627 5.08 18.61 -34.35
C LEU A 627 5.74 18.16 -33.05
N TYR A 628 5.01 17.47 -32.16
CA TYR A 628 5.63 16.87 -30.98
C TYR A 628 6.72 15.89 -31.39
N LEU A 629 6.45 15.00 -32.34
CA LEU A 629 7.42 14.01 -32.81
C LEU A 629 8.62 14.66 -33.52
N VAL A 630 8.40 15.71 -34.31
CA VAL A 630 9.49 16.49 -34.93
C VAL A 630 10.38 17.16 -33.87
N GLU A 631 9.80 17.72 -32.80
CA GLU A 631 10.58 18.30 -31.69
C GLU A 631 11.41 17.24 -30.96
N ARG A 632 10.86 16.03 -30.76
CA ARG A 632 11.60 14.87 -30.21
C ARG A 632 12.74 14.46 -31.11
N TYR A 633 12.47 14.38 -32.41
CA TYR A 633 13.47 14.06 -33.41
C TYR A 633 14.62 15.06 -33.40
N LEU A 634 14.31 16.36 -33.42
CA LEU A 634 15.32 17.42 -33.41
C LEU A 634 16.17 17.39 -32.13
N LEU A 635 15.56 17.10 -30.97
CA LEU A 635 16.30 16.92 -29.73
C LEU A 635 17.29 15.75 -29.84
N LEU A 636 16.82 14.58 -30.27
CA LEU A 636 17.67 13.40 -30.45
C LEU A 636 18.80 13.67 -31.44
N LEU A 637 18.53 14.39 -32.53
CA LEU A 637 19.55 14.79 -33.50
C LEU A 637 20.57 15.76 -32.90
N SER A 638 20.13 16.68 -32.06
CA SER A 638 21.00 17.68 -31.41
C SER A 638 21.90 17.04 -30.36
N PHE A 639 21.43 16.01 -29.67
CA PHE A 639 22.18 15.25 -28.67
C PHE A 639 23.51 14.68 -29.20
N PHE A 640 23.58 14.31 -30.49
CA PHE A 640 24.81 13.81 -31.13
C PHE A 640 25.97 14.82 -31.20
N LYS A 641 25.72 16.12 -30.92
CA LYS A 641 26.77 17.14 -30.88
C LYS A 641 27.58 17.15 -29.59
N GLY A 642 27.19 16.35 -28.59
CA GLY A 642 27.72 16.45 -27.24
C GLY A 642 27.08 17.63 -26.51
N ASN A 643 27.51 18.85 -26.81
CA ASN A 643 26.90 20.06 -26.25
C ASN A 643 25.79 20.57 -27.19
N PHE A 644 24.58 20.76 -26.66
CA PHE A 644 23.42 21.10 -27.49
C PHE A 644 22.45 22.08 -26.83
N PHE A 645 21.62 22.70 -27.67
CA PHE A 645 20.61 23.67 -27.28
C PHE A 645 19.21 23.08 -27.45
N THR A 646 18.34 23.28 -26.47
CA THR A 646 16.94 22.86 -26.56
C THR A 646 16.03 23.80 -25.76
N THR A 647 14.73 23.59 -25.80
CA THR A 647 13.80 24.34 -24.95
C THR A 647 13.50 23.58 -23.66
N LYS A 648 13.08 24.32 -22.62
CA LYS A 648 12.63 23.72 -21.36
C LYS A 648 11.57 22.64 -21.54
N THR A 649 10.58 22.87 -22.39
CA THR A 649 9.54 21.86 -22.70
C THR A 649 10.12 20.59 -23.28
N THR A 650 10.96 20.71 -24.31
CA THR A 650 11.46 19.55 -25.03
C THR A 650 12.42 18.75 -24.15
N PHE A 651 13.22 19.42 -23.32
CA PHE A 651 14.10 18.77 -22.36
C PHE A 651 13.36 18.05 -21.23
N VAL A 652 12.39 18.69 -20.58
CA VAL A 652 11.59 18.06 -19.50
C VAL A 652 10.93 16.78 -19.98
N GLU A 653 10.30 16.82 -21.14
CA GLU A 653 9.63 15.65 -21.70
C GLU A 653 10.62 14.53 -22.09
N TRP A 654 11.86 14.88 -22.45
CA TRP A 654 12.93 13.89 -22.63
C TRP A 654 13.41 13.29 -21.30
N LEU A 655 13.45 14.08 -20.21
CA LEU A 655 13.72 13.56 -18.86
C LEU A 655 12.61 12.59 -18.41
N ILE A 656 11.35 12.81 -18.79
CA ILE A 656 10.25 11.86 -18.52
C ILE A 656 10.52 10.54 -19.24
N TYR A 657 11.04 10.59 -20.46
CA TYR A 657 11.38 9.42 -21.27
C TYR A 657 12.62 8.64 -20.77
N GLN A 658 13.52 9.28 -20.00
CA GLN A 658 14.91 8.90 -19.79
C GLN A 658 15.26 7.80 -18.76
N ASP A 659 14.35 6.88 -18.41
CA ASP A 659 14.72 5.63 -17.71
C ASP A 659 15.49 4.63 -18.63
N GLY A 660 16.20 5.13 -19.64
CA GLY A 660 16.96 4.39 -20.64
C GLY A 660 17.50 5.34 -21.70
N VAL A 661 18.78 5.73 -21.56
CA VAL A 661 19.53 6.40 -22.63
C VAL A 661 19.69 5.41 -23.78
N PRO A 662 19.42 5.79 -25.04
CA PRO A 662 19.74 4.90 -26.14
C PRO A 662 21.24 4.67 -26.24
N SER A 663 21.65 3.44 -25.95
CA SER A 663 23.04 3.01 -25.83
C SER A 663 23.79 3.03 -27.18
N SER A 664 23.04 3.08 -28.28
CA SER A 664 23.55 2.92 -29.65
C SER A 664 24.01 4.23 -30.33
N ILE A 665 24.13 5.34 -29.60
CA ILE A 665 24.26 6.69 -30.20
C ILE A 665 25.72 7.10 -30.48
N SER A 666 26.71 6.44 -29.89
CA SER A 666 28.09 6.95 -29.85
C SER A 666 28.91 6.83 -31.14
N SER A 667 28.58 5.93 -32.09
CA SER A 667 29.50 5.60 -33.20
C SER A 667 29.11 6.12 -34.59
N PHE A 668 27.93 6.72 -34.76
CA PHE A 668 27.36 6.94 -36.11
C PHE A 668 27.92 8.16 -36.87
N MET A 669 28.36 9.22 -36.20
CA MET A 669 28.52 10.55 -36.83
C MET A 669 29.91 10.89 -37.37
N ALA A 670 30.93 10.04 -37.18
CA ALA A 670 32.29 10.37 -37.63
C ALA A 670 32.45 10.35 -39.17
N ASP A 671 31.64 9.56 -39.91
CA ASP A 671 31.90 9.28 -41.34
C ASP A 671 30.82 9.77 -42.33
N LYS A 672 29.76 10.48 -41.91
CA LYS A 672 28.63 10.83 -42.82
C LYS A 672 28.08 12.27 -42.68
N GLN A 673 28.92 13.27 -42.91
CA GLN A 673 28.51 14.69 -42.90
C GLN A 673 27.46 15.04 -43.97
N GLN A 674 27.55 14.45 -45.17
CA GLN A 674 26.58 14.66 -46.27
C GLN A 674 25.17 14.19 -45.90
N PHE A 675 25.09 13.10 -45.15
CA PHE A 675 23.82 12.50 -44.74
C PHE A 675 23.10 13.36 -43.69
N LEU A 676 23.83 13.97 -42.76
CA LEU A 676 23.27 14.95 -41.82
C LEU A 676 22.66 16.16 -42.56
N GLU A 677 23.24 16.57 -43.69
CA GLU A 677 22.68 17.67 -44.48
C GLU A 677 21.35 17.31 -45.15
N ASP A 678 21.22 16.09 -45.71
CA ASP A 678 19.98 15.60 -46.32
C ASP A 678 18.85 15.48 -45.28
N ILE A 679 19.20 15.02 -44.08
CA ILE A 679 18.30 14.93 -42.92
C ILE A 679 17.77 16.32 -42.53
N LEU A 680 18.69 17.27 -42.31
CA LEU A 680 18.32 18.62 -41.91
C LEU A 680 17.47 19.29 -43.00
N LYS A 681 17.80 19.06 -44.28
CA LYS A 681 17.05 19.58 -45.42
C LYS A 681 15.58 19.18 -45.36
N PHE A 682 15.25 17.92 -45.05
CA PHE A 682 13.86 17.48 -44.91
C PHE A 682 13.08 18.30 -43.86
N VAL A 683 13.65 18.47 -42.66
CA VAL A 683 12.99 19.23 -41.58
C VAL A 683 12.80 20.69 -41.99
N ILE A 684 13.79 21.28 -42.64
CA ILE A 684 13.76 22.67 -43.12
C ILE A 684 12.67 22.85 -44.18
N ASP A 685 12.67 22.01 -45.21
CA ASP A 685 11.71 22.07 -46.32
C ASP A 685 10.28 21.87 -45.80
N MET A 686 10.09 20.94 -44.86
CA MET A 686 8.80 20.69 -44.21
C MET A 686 8.32 21.93 -43.41
N VAL A 687 9.15 22.49 -42.54
CA VAL A 687 8.78 23.66 -41.73
C VAL A 687 8.48 24.86 -42.62
N GLN A 688 9.29 25.08 -43.66
CA GLN A 688 9.10 26.14 -44.64
C GLN A 688 7.76 26.00 -45.39
N GLN A 689 7.43 24.79 -45.86
CA GLN A 689 6.16 24.53 -46.54
C GLN A 689 4.96 24.80 -45.64
N ILE A 690 4.96 24.28 -44.41
CA ILE A 690 3.85 24.48 -43.47
C ILE A 690 3.64 25.96 -43.13
N LEU A 691 4.72 26.73 -42.99
CA LEU A 691 4.65 28.16 -42.69
C LEU A 691 4.14 28.99 -43.89
N TYR A 692 4.51 28.64 -45.12
CA TYR A 692 4.09 29.38 -46.32
C TYR A 692 2.71 29.02 -46.85
N PHE A 693 2.29 27.76 -46.74
CA PHE A 693 1.00 27.31 -47.24
C PHE A 693 -0.11 27.42 -46.17
N LYS A 694 -0.39 28.66 -45.75
CA LYS A 694 -1.38 28.98 -44.69
C LYS A 694 -2.72 28.24 -44.84
N GLU A 695 -3.31 28.25 -46.03
CA GLU A 695 -4.63 27.62 -46.26
C GLU A 695 -4.57 26.10 -46.05
N GLU A 696 -3.48 25.45 -46.48
CA GLU A 696 -3.29 24.01 -46.29
C GLU A 696 -3.09 23.65 -44.82
N THR A 697 -2.31 24.47 -44.10
CA THR A 697 -2.10 24.34 -42.65
C THR A 697 -3.41 24.48 -41.89
N ILE A 698 -4.24 25.47 -42.23
CA ILE A 698 -5.56 25.65 -41.63
C ILE A 698 -6.47 24.45 -41.91
N ASP A 699 -6.47 23.92 -43.13
CA ASP A 699 -7.29 22.78 -43.49
C ASP A 699 -6.83 21.48 -42.79
N TRP A 700 -5.52 21.31 -42.57
CA TRP A 700 -5.00 20.22 -41.76
C TRP A 700 -5.48 20.31 -40.31
N ILE A 701 -5.42 21.51 -39.69
CA ILE A 701 -5.93 21.73 -38.32
C ILE A 701 -7.43 21.43 -38.23
N LYS A 702 -8.25 21.92 -39.18
CA LYS A 702 -9.70 21.65 -39.23
C LYS A 702 -9.98 20.15 -39.35
N LYS A 703 -9.22 19.44 -40.18
CA LYS A 703 -9.39 18.00 -40.39
C LYS A 703 -9.16 17.21 -39.11
N SER A 704 -8.19 17.62 -38.29
CA SER A 704 -7.93 17.04 -36.98
C SER A 704 -8.95 17.43 -35.89
N ARG A 705 -10.02 18.15 -36.24
CA ARG A 705 -11.07 18.63 -35.32
C ARG A 705 -10.55 19.55 -34.20
N ILE A 706 -9.45 20.27 -34.47
CA ILE A 706 -8.87 21.24 -33.54
C ILE A 706 -9.42 22.63 -33.85
N ASN A 707 -9.66 23.44 -32.81
CA ASN A 707 -10.08 24.82 -32.99
C ASN A 707 -8.95 25.65 -33.62
N VAL A 708 -9.14 26.04 -34.89
CA VAL A 708 -8.16 26.83 -35.66
C VAL A 708 -7.81 28.15 -34.97
N ARG A 709 -8.78 28.82 -34.33
CA ARG A 709 -8.55 30.11 -33.67
C ARG A 709 -7.62 29.99 -32.46
N GLU A 710 -7.69 28.86 -31.77
CA GLU A 710 -6.90 28.59 -30.57
C GLU A 710 -5.51 28.04 -30.91
N TYR A 711 -5.40 27.17 -31.92
CA TYR A 711 -4.18 26.42 -32.17
C TYR A 711 -3.27 26.97 -33.27
N HIS A 712 -3.78 27.71 -34.26
CA HIS A 712 -2.98 28.11 -35.42
C HIS A 712 -1.77 29.00 -35.03
N SER A 713 -1.97 29.94 -34.10
CA SER A 713 -0.88 30.79 -33.56
C SER A 713 0.16 29.97 -32.79
N LEU A 714 -0.28 29.01 -31.96
CA LEU A 714 0.60 28.11 -31.23
C LEU A 714 1.43 27.24 -32.19
N MET A 715 0.81 26.73 -33.25
CA MET A 715 1.48 25.94 -34.28
C MET A 715 2.58 26.74 -35.00
N VAL A 716 2.28 27.97 -35.41
CA VAL A 716 3.27 28.88 -36.02
C VAL A 716 4.42 29.18 -35.06
N LEU A 717 4.12 29.46 -33.80
CA LEU A 717 5.14 29.69 -32.77
C LEU A 717 6.08 28.47 -32.63
N ARG A 718 5.54 27.25 -32.57
CA ARG A 718 6.34 26.01 -32.47
C ARG A 718 7.25 25.81 -33.68
N LEU A 719 6.74 26.07 -34.90
CA LEU A 719 7.52 26.00 -36.13
C LEU A 719 8.68 27.01 -36.15
N VAL A 720 8.45 28.23 -35.67
CA VAL A 720 9.51 29.25 -35.54
C VAL A 720 10.55 28.83 -34.49
N ILE A 721 10.12 28.25 -33.36
CA ILE A 721 11.04 27.68 -32.35
C ILE A 721 11.92 26.58 -32.97
N ILE A 722 11.35 25.69 -33.79
CA ILE A 722 12.12 24.65 -34.51
C ILE A 722 13.20 25.29 -35.40
N LEU A 723 12.88 26.36 -36.14
CA LEU A 723 13.88 27.08 -36.95
C LEU A 723 14.98 27.71 -36.10
N CYS A 724 14.63 28.29 -34.95
CA CYS A 724 15.59 28.83 -34.00
C CYS A 724 16.52 27.72 -33.45
N LEU A 725 15.98 26.55 -33.12
CA LEU A 725 16.79 25.40 -32.65
C LEU A 725 17.67 24.81 -33.75
N LEU A 726 17.20 24.80 -35.01
CA LEU A 726 18.00 24.40 -36.16
C LEU A 726 19.19 25.36 -36.37
N HIS A 727 18.98 26.66 -36.14
CA HIS A 727 20.05 27.64 -36.15
C HIS A 727 21.05 27.43 -35.00
N LEU A 728 20.57 27.37 -33.76
CA LEU A 728 21.41 27.22 -32.57
C LEU A 728 22.27 25.95 -32.60
N ASN A 729 21.66 24.82 -33.01
CA ASN A 729 22.38 23.57 -33.02
C ASN A 729 23.21 23.39 -34.29
N PHE A 730 22.71 23.75 -35.48
CA PHE A 730 23.35 23.36 -36.75
C PHE A 730 23.84 24.53 -37.62
N GLY A 731 23.64 25.78 -37.21
CA GLY A 731 24.04 26.97 -37.96
C GLY A 731 23.26 27.18 -39.27
N LYS A 732 22.11 26.51 -39.44
CA LYS A 732 21.26 26.60 -40.64
C LYS A 732 20.06 27.55 -40.40
N CYS A 733 19.28 27.83 -41.45
CA CYS A 733 17.98 28.52 -41.39
C CYS A 733 17.95 29.99 -40.95
N ILE A 734 19.08 30.67 -40.76
CA ILE A 734 19.07 32.08 -40.34
C ILE A 734 18.40 32.99 -41.37
N ASP A 735 18.68 32.78 -42.65
CA ASP A 735 18.08 33.55 -43.75
C ASP A 735 16.57 33.29 -43.85
N LEU A 736 16.17 32.02 -43.68
CA LEU A 736 14.76 31.63 -43.65
C LEU A 736 14.03 32.26 -42.47
N LEU A 737 14.64 32.27 -41.27
CA LEU A 737 14.08 32.92 -40.09
C LEU A 737 13.87 34.42 -40.33
N PHE A 738 14.83 35.11 -40.96
CA PHE A 738 14.68 36.53 -41.28
C PHE A 738 13.62 36.80 -42.36
N ASP A 739 13.55 35.97 -43.42
CA ASP A 739 12.48 36.10 -44.43
C ASP A 739 11.09 35.93 -43.82
N LEU A 740 10.93 34.99 -42.87
CA LEU A 740 9.68 34.78 -42.15
C LEU A 740 9.31 35.96 -41.26
N LEU A 741 10.30 36.58 -40.59
CA LEU A 741 10.08 37.76 -39.75
C LEU A 741 9.73 39.02 -40.56
N ASP A 742 10.01 39.04 -41.87
CA ASP A 742 9.62 40.12 -42.78
C ASP A 742 8.18 39.91 -43.35
N ARG A 743 7.54 38.76 -43.09
CA ARG A 743 6.20 38.40 -43.61
C ARG A 743 5.07 38.63 -42.59
N LYS A 744 4.27 39.68 -42.83
CA LYS A 744 3.13 40.08 -41.96
C LYS A 744 2.18 38.95 -41.56
N HIS A 745 1.77 38.10 -42.50
CA HIS A 745 0.80 37.03 -42.24
C HIS A 745 1.29 35.95 -41.26
N ILE A 746 2.60 35.87 -41.02
CA ILE A 746 3.23 34.96 -40.05
C ILE A 746 3.50 35.72 -38.75
N THR A 747 4.06 36.93 -38.83
CA THR A 747 4.36 37.76 -37.65
C THR A 747 3.11 38.13 -36.86
N ASP A 748 1.96 38.33 -37.52
CA ASP A 748 0.68 38.62 -36.88
C ASP A 748 0.16 37.46 -36.02
N LEU A 749 0.69 36.24 -36.21
CA LEU A 749 0.33 35.03 -35.45
C LEU A 749 1.28 34.76 -34.28
N LEU A 750 2.42 35.45 -34.21
CA LEU A 750 3.39 35.30 -33.13
C LEU A 750 3.04 36.19 -31.95
N PRO A 751 3.38 35.80 -30.71
CA PRO A 751 3.28 36.71 -29.56
C PRO A 751 4.10 37.97 -29.82
N LYS A 752 3.50 39.15 -29.61
CA LYS A 752 4.12 40.43 -29.94
C LYS A 752 5.47 40.63 -29.26
N ASP A 753 5.56 40.29 -27.98
CA ASP A 753 6.81 40.43 -27.20
C ASP A 753 7.90 39.47 -27.69
N PHE A 754 7.51 38.28 -28.17
CA PHE A 754 8.42 37.32 -28.78
C PHE A 754 8.97 37.85 -30.10
N TYR A 755 8.08 38.34 -30.98
CA TYR A 755 8.48 38.96 -32.24
C TYR A 755 9.37 40.18 -32.02
N ASP A 756 9.00 41.08 -31.12
CA ASP A 756 9.77 42.29 -30.80
C ASP A 756 11.16 41.95 -30.27
N ALA A 757 11.29 40.88 -29.47
CA ALA A 757 12.59 40.41 -28.97
C ALA A 757 13.50 39.94 -30.12
N LEU A 758 12.96 39.17 -31.06
CA LEU A 758 13.69 38.72 -32.27
C LEU A 758 14.04 39.90 -33.20
N TRP A 759 13.10 40.83 -33.38
CA TRP A 759 13.23 41.93 -34.33
C TRP A 759 14.18 43.03 -33.87
N ARG A 760 14.01 43.52 -32.63
CA ARG A 760 14.77 44.67 -32.10
C ARG A 760 16.27 44.39 -31.97
N ARG A 761 16.65 43.11 -31.87
CA ARG A 761 18.05 42.69 -31.69
C ARG A 761 18.68 42.05 -32.93
N ARG A 762 18.03 42.15 -34.10
CA ARG A 762 18.55 41.74 -35.43
C ARG A 762 19.92 42.36 -35.79
N ARG A 763 20.31 43.46 -35.12
CA ARG A 763 21.54 44.23 -35.37
C ARG A 763 22.74 43.87 -34.46
N TYR A 764 22.61 42.90 -33.56
CA TYR A 764 23.70 42.48 -32.65
C TYR A 764 24.36 41.19 -33.15
N ASN A 765 25.69 41.08 -33.01
CA ASN A 765 26.48 39.92 -33.44
C ASN A 765 26.28 38.64 -32.57
N CYS A 766 25.26 38.59 -31.71
CA CYS A 766 25.06 37.51 -30.73
C CYS A 766 23.60 37.01 -30.77
N LEU A 767 23.19 36.37 -31.88
CA LEU A 767 21.82 35.87 -32.08
C LEU A 767 21.40 34.87 -30.99
N ASP A 768 22.34 34.08 -30.44
CA ASP A 768 22.07 33.09 -29.39
C ASP A 768 21.52 33.73 -28.10
N VAL A 769 22.04 34.91 -27.72
CA VAL A 769 21.54 35.69 -26.57
C VAL A 769 20.15 36.28 -26.85
N VAL A 770 19.89 36.65 -28.09
CA VAL A 770 18.56 37.14 -28.53
C VAL A 770 17.53 36.03 -28.45
N LEU A 771 17.88 34.83 -28.92
CA LEU A 771 17.02 33.66 -28.90
C LEU A 771 16.71 33.20 -27.47
N ALA A 772 17.71 33.16 -26.59
CA ALA A 772 17.52 32.84 -25.17
C ALA A 772 16.52 33.81 -24.49
N HIS A 773 16.69 35.11 -24.71
CA HIS A 773 15.77 36.12 -24.18
C HIS A 773 14.35 35.98 -24.75
N ALA A 774 14.21 35.73 -26.07
CA ALA A 774 12.91 35.52 -26.70
C ALA A 774 12.19 34.28 -26.14
N PHE A 775 12.92 33.17 -25.94
CA PHE A 775 12.42 31.93 -25.35
C PHE A 775 11.98 32.12 -23.89
N LYS A 776 12.72 32.93 -23.12
CA LYS A 776 12.33 33.31 -21.75
C LYS A 776 11.03 34.11 -21.70
N ILE A 777 10.82 35.07 -22.62
CA ILE A 777 9.58 35.88 -22.69
C ILE A 777 8.34 35.00 -22.87
N ILE A 778 8.43 33.99 -23.73
CA ILE A 778 7.30 33.07 -23.94
C ILE A 778 7.21 32.02 -22.83
N GLY A 779 8.03 32.06 -21.77
CA GLY A 779 7.99 31.09 -20.68
C GLY A 779 8.50 29.69 -21.06
N ASN A 780 9.25 29.57 -22.17
CA ASN A 780 9.91 28.34 -22.58
C ASN A 780 11.43 28.56 -22.72
N PRO A 781 12.15 28.84 -21.62
CA PRO A 781 13.54 29.26 -21.66
C PRO A 781 14.43 28.25 -22.38
N LEU A 782 15.50 28.78 -23.00
CA LEU A 782 16.52 27.98 -23.66
C LEU A 782 17.31 27.20 -22.61
N ILE A 783 17.58 25.93 -22.90
CA ILE A 783 18.44 25.05 -22.12
C ILE A 783 19.71 24.75 -22.92
N ILE A 784 20.84 24.90 -22.25
CA ILE A 784 22.16 24.54 -22.75
C ILE A 784 22.60 23.30 -22.00
N VAL A 785 22.72 22.18 -22.70
CA VAL A 785 23.08 20.88 -22.11
C VAL A 785 24.52 20.56 -22.46
N SER A 786 25.33 20.23 -21.45
CA SER A 786 26.72 19.80 -21.61
C SER A 786 26.87 18.31 -21.31
N MET A 787 27.45 17.54 -22.25
CA MET A 787 27.62 16.08 -22.14
C MET A 787 29.05 15.65 -21.80
N GLY A 788 30.00 16.59 -21.70
CA GLY A 788 31.38 16.33 -21.30
C GLY A 788 32.39 16.86 -22.32
N VAL A 789 33.44 17.50 -21.78
CA VAL A 789 34.50 18.29 -22.43
C VAL A 789 34.11 19.76 -22.54
N ASN A 790 34.76 20.59 -21.70
CA ASN A 790 34.69 22.05 -21.66
C ASN A 790 33.30 22.60 -22.02
N GLY A 791 32.40 22.65 -21.03
CA GLY A 791 31.10 23.28 -21.19
C GLY A 791 31.28 24.64 -21.88
N PRO A 792 30.44 24.99 -22.87
CA PRO A 792 30.60 26.25 -23.56
C PRO A 792 30.61 27.36 -22.52
N LYS A 793 31.63 28.24 -22.54
CA LYS A 793 31.66 29.48 -21.73
C LYS A 793 30.61 30.45 -22.28
N PHE A 794 29.34 30.06 -22.21
CA PHE A 794 28.22 30.81 -22.72
C PHE A 794 27.65 31.65 -21.57
N GLY A 795 28.03 32.92 -21.52
CA GLY A 795 27.53 33.89 -20.54
C GLY A 795 26.15 34.41 -20.90
N CYS A 796 25.13 33.54 -20.97
CA CYS A 796 23.75 33.95 -21.24
C CYS A 796 22.88 33.80 -19.97
N GLN A 797 22.54 34.93 -19.33
CA GLN A 797 21.69 34.96 -18.13
C GLN A 797 20.23 34.58 -18.39
N ASP A 798 19.80 34.50 -19.65
CA ASP A 798 18.43 34.15 -20.04
C ASP A 798 18.27 32.67 -20.43
N ALA A 799 19.35 31.89 -20.39
CA ALA A 799 19.35 30.44 -20.64
C ALA A 799 19.66 29.66 -19.35
N ILE A 800 19.12 28.44 -19.25
CA ILE A 800 19.39 27.51 -18.15
C ILE A 800 20.50 26.55 -18.57
N PHE A 801 21.57 26.47 -17.80
CA PHE A 801 22.66 25.54 -18.05
C PHE A 801 22.46 24.25 -17.25
N VAL A 802 22.60 23.10 -17.92
CA VAL A 802 22.50 21.77 -17.30
C VAL A 802 23.75 20.97 -17.66
N ASP A 803 24.55 20.62 -16.65
CA ASP A 803 25.72 19.76 -16.83
C ASP A 803 25.35 18.30 -16.53
N MET A 804 25.35 17.46 -17.55
CA MET A 804 25.04 16.04 -17.41
C MET A 804 26.22 15.23 -16.87
N LYS A 805 27.44 15.79 -16.84
CA LYS A 805 28.64 15.10 -16.33
C LYS A 805 28.69 15.03 -14.80
N VAL A 806 28.09 16.00 -14.10
CA VAL A 806 28.02 16.05 -12.63
C VAL A 806 27.11 14.93 -12.07
N ASN A 807 26.50 14.13 -12.95
CA ASN A 807 25.59 13.01 -12.65
C ASN A 807 24.42 13.41 -11.72
N PRO A 808 23.72 14.55 -11.97
CA PRO A 808 22.55 14.90 -11.17
C PRO A 808 21.44 13.89 -11.42
N CYS A 809 20.80 13.39 -10.35
CA CYS A 809 19.61 12.55 -10.50
C CYS A 809 18.49 13.36 -11.19
N LYS A 810 17.51 12.66 -11.77
CA LYS A 810 16.36 13.28 -12.47
C LYS A 810 15.69 14.37 -11.63
N GLU A 811 15.57 14.14 -10.33
CA GLU A 811 14.98 15.06 -9.35
C GLU A 811 15.82 16.34 -9.20
N GLU A 812 17.14 16.24 -9.21
CA GLU A 812 18.06 17.38 -9.13
C GLU A 812 18.00 18.23 -10.41
N ILE A 813 17.92 17.59 -11.58
CA ILE A 813 17.69 18.30 -12.85
C ILE A 813 16.34 19.02 -12.81
N LEU A 814 15.27 18.37 -12.37
CA LEU A 814 13.95 19.01 -12.24
C LEU A 814 13.98 20.20 -11.26
N ARG A 815 14.74 20.15 -10.17
CA ARG A 815 14.93 21.30 -9.26
C ARG A 815 15.61 22.48 -9.94
N ILE A 816 16.60 22.25 -10.81
CA ILE A 816 17.24 23.31 -11.61
C ILE A 816 16.23 23.93 -12.58
N LEU A 817 15.38 23.10 -13.19
CA LEU A 817 14.38 23.55 -14.16
C LEU A 817 13.21 24.30 -13.49
N PHE A 818 12.85 23.93 -12.27
CA PHE A 818 11.73 24.51 -11.51
C PHE A 818 12.21 25.01 -10.14
N PRO A 819 13.01 26.10 -10.08
CA PRO A 819 13.49 26.65 -8.83
C PRO A 819 12.32 27.17 -7.99
N ARG A 820 12.27 26.80 -6.70
CA ARG A 820 11.27 27.33 -5.77
C ARG A 820 11.49 28.84 -5.60
N THR A 821 10.48 29.65 -5.91
CA THR A 821 10.51 31.10 -5.71
C THR A 821 10.70 31.40 -4.21
N GLY A 822 11.91 31.74 -3.79
CA GLY A 822 12.23 32.06 -2.40
C GLY A 822 13.71 32.31 -2.07
N SER A 823 14.66 31.85 -2.88
CA SER A 823 16.09 32.15 -2.68
C SER A 823 16.62 33.07 -3.76
N SER A 824 16.76 34.36 -3.47
CA SER A 824 17.54 35.26 -4.32
C SER A 824 19.01 34.82 -4.33
N GLU A 825 19.56 34.61 -5.52
CA GLU A 825 20.95 34.29 -5.79
C GLU A 825 21.91 35.30 -5.13
N TYR A 826 22.93 34.80 -4.41
CA TYR A 826 24.15 35.56 -4.18
C TYR A 826 24.84 35.74 -5.54
N ARG A 827 24.84 36.98 -6.05
CA ARG A 827 25.74 37.38 -7.13
C ARG A 827 27.18 37.23 -6.64
N THR A 828 27.98 36.41 -7.31
CA THR A 828 29.43 36.55 -7.32
C THR A 828 29.78 37.68 -8.29
N ASP A 829 29.89 38.92 -7.77
CA ASP A 829 30.59 39.99 -8.49
C ASP A 829 32.09 39.86 -8.21
N ASP A 830 32.84 39.75 -9.30
CA ASP A 830 34.29 39.72 -9.35
C ASP A 830 34.88 41.09 -8.99
N PHE A 831 35.93 41.10 -8.18
CA PHE A 831 36.64 42.30 -7.73
C PHE A 831 37.40 42.98 -8.88
N CYS A 832 37.15 44.26 -9.12
CA CYS A 832 38.22 45.21 -9.45
C CYS A 832 37.86 46.59 -8.89
N GLY A 833 38.68 47.09 -7.97
CA GLY A 833 38.38 48.28 -7.17
C GLY A 833 38.73 49.59 -7.85
N GLU A 834 38.09 50.66 -7.40
CA GLU A 834 38.74 51.94 -7.12
C GLU A 834 37.83 52.87 -6.28
N VAL A 835 38.36 53.24 -5.10
CA VAL A 835 38.35 54.55 -4.42
C VAL A 835 37.01 55.32 -4.29
N LEU A 836 36.53 55.43 -3.04
CA LEU A 836 35.54 56.40 -2.55
C LEU A 836 36.05 57.86 -2.66
N PRO A 837 35.15 58.88 -2.71
CA PRO A 837 34.86 59.60 -1.46
C PRO A 837 33.37 60.05 -1.28
N PRO A 838 33.00 60.57 -0.09
CA PRO A 838 31.66 60.52 0.49
C PRO A 838 30.89 61.86 0.50
N ALA A 839 29.62 61.81 0.94
CA ALA A 839 28.73 62.88 1.47
C ALA A 839 27.33 62.73 0.82
N SER A 840 26.17 62.89 1.47
CA SER A 840 25.80 63.70 2.63
C SER A 840 24.41 63.27 3.15
N TYR A 841 24.11 63.75 4.35
CA TYR A 841 22.90 63.64 5.17
C TYR A 841 21.63 64.28 4.56
N ASP A 842 20.45 63.73 4.90
CA ASP A 842 19.28 64.38 5.55
C ASP A 842 18.01 63.54 5.27
N GLU A 843 17.33 62.94 6.25
CA GLU A 843 16.46 63.47 7.32
C GLU A 843 15.08 64.00 6.83
N GLY A 844 14.01 63.27 7.18
CA GLY A 844 12.76 63.92 7.63
C GLY A 844 11.43 63.74 6.84
N LYS A 845 10.49 63.02 7.48
CA LYS A 845 9.05 63.32 7.69
C LYS A 845 7.93 62.74 6.78
N SER A 846 7.23 61.77 7.43
CA SER A 846 5.78 61.65 7.75
C SER A 846 4.71 61.26 6.70
N LEU A 847 4.25 60.01 6.85
CA LEU A 847 2.87 59.51 7.05
C LEU A 847 1.70 60.06 6.21
N LYS A 848 1.05 59.16 5.46
CA LYS A 848 -0.42 59.04 5.38
C LYS A 848 -0.87 57.62 5.01
N ILE A 849 -1.79 57.10 5.83
CA ILE A 849 -2.42 55.77 5.85
C ILE A 849 -3.53 55.67 4.78
N VAL A 850 -3.67 54.53 4.09
CA VAL A 850 -4.93 53.80 3.76
C VAL A 850 -4.56 52.33 3.39
N PRO A 851 -5.34 51.29 3.78
CA PRO A 851 -4.85 49.91 3.92
C PRO A 851 -5.13 49.03 2.69
N THR A 852 -4.20 48.11 2.41
CA THR A 852 -4.46 46.91 1.60
C THR A 852 -3.93 45.70 2.35
N SER A 853 -4.85 44.84 2.73
CA SER A 853 -4.65 43.58 3.44
C SER A 853 -3.95 42.57 2.53
N SER A 854 -2.72 42.21 2.88
CA SER A 854 -2.13 40.88 2.63
C SER A 854 -0.79 40.80 3.38
N SER A 855 -0.84 40.52 4.68
CA SER A 855 0.35 39.97 5.34
C SER A 855 0.46 38.51 4.90
N GLY A 856 1.42 38.22 4.02
CA GLY A 856 1.85 36.85 3.78
C GLY A 856 2.44 36.30 5.08
N SER A 857 1.68 35.44 5.75
CA SER A 857 2.23 34.53 6.74
C SER A 857 3.15 33.57 5.99
N LEU A 858 4.39 33.47 6.46
CA LEU A 858 5.35 32.43 6.08
C LEU A 858 4.63 31.07 6.16
N SER A 859 4.63 30.33 5.06
CA SER A 859 4.06 28.98 5.00
C SER A 859 4.91 28.04 5.85
N ASP A 860 4.38 27.67 7.01
CA ASP A 860 4.82 26.54 7.83
C ASP A 860 4.61 25.24 7.06
N GLN A 861 5.61 24.80 6.27
CA GLN A 861 5.53 23.57 5.48
C GLN A 861 6.47 22.43 5.93
N HIS A 862 7.16 22.55 7.08
CA HIS A 862 8.12 21.50 7.44
C HIS A 862 8.20 21.17 8.93
N LEU A 863 7.07 20.91 9.60
CA LEU A 863 7.09 20.26 10.92
C LEU A 863 5.85 19.38 11.13
N ASN A 864 5.97 18.07 10.90
CA ASN A 864 5.38 17.02 11.76
C ASN A 864 5.75 15.63 11.24
N ALA A 865 6.85 15.09 11.74
CA ALA A 865 7.09 13.66 11.77
C ALA A 865 7.91 13.35 13.02
N GLN A 866 7.25 12.80 14.03
CA GLN A 866 7.86 12.06 15.12
C GLN A 866 7.06 10.77 15.31
N ASN A 867 7.83 9.69 15.50
CA ASN A 867 7.46 8.33 15.91
C ASN A 867 7.11 7.36 14.76
N GLN A 868 8.13 6.85 14.08
CA GLN A 868 8.13 5.49 13.55
C GLN A 868 9.40 4.75 14.00
N ASP A 869 9.18 3.48 14.35
CA ASP A 869 10.12 2.48 14.82
C ASP A 869 11.34 2.30 13.90
N ASP A 870 12.46 1.90 14.50
CA ASP A 870 13.72 1.49 13.87
C ASP A 870 13.49 0.45 12.75
N GLY A 871 13.64 0.90 11.51
CA GLY A 871 13.75 0.08 10.31
C GLY A 871 14.43 0.91 9.22
N ASP A 872 15.56 0.42 8.72
CA ASP A 872 16.56 1.10 7.87
C ASP A 872 16.08 2.33 7.08
N ILE A 873 16.31 3.50 7.66
CA ILE A 873 16.31 4.77 6.93
C ILE A 873 17.55 4.74 6.02
N LEU A 874 17.33 4.66 4.71
CA LEU A 874 18.38 4.86 3.71
C LEU A 874 18.95 6.27 3.90
N ILE A 875 20.21 6.37 4.32
CA ILE A 875 20.85 7.65 4.63
C ILE A 875 21.21 8.34 3.32
N ASN A 876 20.48 9.39 2.96
CA ASN A 876 20.80 10.24 1.82
C ASN A 876 21.64 11.44 2.29
N ASN A 877 22.79 11.67 1.65
CA ASN A 877 23.66 12.85 1.84
C ASN A 877 22.87 14.18 1.77
N VAL A 878 21.82 14.23 0.96
CA VAL A 878 20.92 15.38 0.80
C VAL A 878 20.18 15.71 2.11
N HIS A 879 19.66 14.71 2.83
CA HIS A 879 18.90 14.93 4.06
C HIS A 879 19.78 15.36 5.23
N PHE A 880 21.03 14.90 5.28
CA PHE A 880 22.00 15.35 6.28
C PHE A 880 22.23 16.86 6.19
N TRP A 881 22.50 17.38 4.99
CA TRP A 881 22.74 18.81 4.79
C TRP A 881 21.46 19.66 4.92
N GLU A 882 20.28 19.13 4.58
CA GLU A 882 18.99 19.81 4.82
C GLU A 882 18.77 20.08 6.32
N ILE A 883 19.17 19.16 7.20
CA ILE A 883 19.03 19.33 8.65
C ILE A 883 20.10 20.28 9.21
N VAL A 884 21.35 20.24 8.71
CA VAL A 884 22.40 21.21 9.07
C VAL A 884 21.97 22.64 8.72
N GLU A 885 21.39 22.85 7.53
CA GLU A 885 20.88 24.15 7.11
C GLU A 885 19.70 24.62 7.97
N ALA A 886 18.79 23.71 8.32
CA ALA A 886 17.69 24.02 9.24
C ALA A 886 18.21 24.44 10.63
N LEU A 887 19.20 23.73 11.19
CA LEU A 887 19.81 24.04 12.50
C LEU A 887 20.66 25.32 12.48
N LYS A 888 21.26 25.67 11.36
CA LYS A 888 21.94 26.96 11.17
C LYS A 888 20.95 28.13 11.18
N ALA A 889 19.82 27.98 10.49
CA ALA A 889 18.73 28.97 10.45
C ALA A 889 18.01 29.15 11.80
N VAL A 890 18.13 28.16 12.69
CA VAL A 890 17.54 28.17 14.05
C VAL A 890 18.13 29.25 14.96
N SER A 891 19.31 29.79 14.67
CA SER A 891 19.90 30.92 15.42
C SER A 891 19.01 32.18 15.46
N GLY A 892 18.03 32.30 14.55
CA GLY A 892 17.03 33.37 14.51
C GLY A 892 15.62 33.00 15.01
N ILE A 893 15.37 31.77 15.46
CA ILE A 893 14.03 31.26 15.79
C ILE A 893 13.78 31.29 17.32
N LYS A 894 12.68 31.92 17.76
CA LYS A 894 12.32 32.05 19.20
C LYS A 894 11.58 30.83 19.79
N ASP A 895 11.15 29.86 18.97
CA ASP A 895 10.35 28.72 19.43
C ASP A 895 11.23 27.52 19.85
N GLN A 896 11.28 27.25 21.17
CA GLN A 896 12.10 26.18 21.76
C GLN A 896 11.65 24.75 21.37
N LEU A 897 10.39 24.55 20.98
CA LEU A 897 9.86 23.21 20.64
C LEU A 897 10.36 22.73 19.27
N THR A 898 10.43 23.64 18.30
CA THR A 898 10.97 23.39 16.96
C THR A 898 12.45 22.99 17.01
N ILE A 899 13.24 23.70 17.82
CA ILE A 899 14.68 23.43 18.02
C ILE A 899 14.89 22.02 18.59
N ARG A 900 14.11 21.62 19.59
CA ARG A 900 14.21 20.29 20.21
C ARG A 900 13.87 19.16 19.24
N SER A 901 12.95 19.39 18.30
CA SER A 901 12.59 18.43 17.25
C SER A 901 13.72 18.22 16.24
N TYR A 902 14.30 19.31 15.70
CA TYR A 902 15.43 19.22 14.78
C TYR A 902 16.68 18.63 15.45
N ALA A 903 16.95 19.00 16.70
CA ALA A 903 18.05 18.46 17.49
C ALA A 903 17.97 16.93 17.65
N SER A 904 16.76 16.42 17.95
CA SER A 904 16.53 14.98 18.12
C SER A 904 16.68 14.20 16.81
N LYS A 905 16.23 14.78 15.68
CA LYS A 905 16.41 14.17 14.35
C LYS A 905 17.88 14.14 13.94
N MET A 906 18.58 15.27 14.08
CA MET A 906 20.00 15.38 13.72
C MET A 906 20.87 14.39 14.48
N ARG A 907 20.56 14.11 15.76
CA ARG A 907 21.30 13.14 16.56
C ARG A 907 21.27 11.73 15.98
N VAL A 908 20.11 11.24 15.56
CA VAL A 908 19.97 9.89 14.95
C VAL A 908 20.81 9.77 13.68
N TYR A 909 20.91 10.86 12.90
CA TYR A 909 21.80 10.92 11.73
C TYR A 909 23.28 11.01 12.12
N LEU A 910 23.63 11.85 13.10
CA LEU A 910 25.01 12.04 13.57
C LEU A 910 25.59 10.77 14.17
N ASP A 911 24.85 10.01 14.98
CA ASP A 911 25.33 8.78 15.62
C ASP A 911 25.81 7.75 14.56
N LYS A 912 25.06 7.61 13.45
CA LYS A 912 25.42 6.73 12.32
C LYS A 912 26.54 7.33 11.45
N CYS A 913 26.54 8.64 11.19
CA CYS A 913 27.62 9.27 10.40
C CYS A 913 28.96 9.29 11.14
N VAL A 914 28.97 9.56 12.45
CA VAL A 914 30.18 9.57 13.29
C VAL A 914 30.79 8.17 13.40
N SER A 915 29.97 7.13 13.53
CA SER A 915 30.46 5.74 13.54
C SER A 915 31.06 5.31 12.20
N LEU A 916 30.46 5.70 11.07
CA LEU A 916 30.99 5.45 9.72
C LEU A 916 32.29 6.21 9.45
N LEU A 917 32.34 7.50 9.81
CA LEU A 917 33.55 8.32 9.68
C LEU A 917 34.67 7.81 10.58
N ASN A 918 34.38 7.36 11.80
CA ASN A 918 35.36 6.72 12.68
C ASN A 918 35.94 5.43 12.06
N ALA A 919 35.10 4.59 11.44
CA ALA A 919 35.55 3.39 10.74
C ALA A 919 36.44 3.72 9.52
N ALA A 920 36.05 4.71 8.72
CA ALA A 920 36.80 5.18 7.56
C ALA A 920 38.13 5.84 7.94
N THR A 921 38.13 6.65 9.01
CA THR A 921 39.33 7.32 9.53
C THR A 921 40.35 6.31 10.06
N LYS A 922 39.88 5.23 10.71
CA LYS A 922 40.71 4.11 11.17
C LYS A 922 41.36 3.36 9.99
N GLY A 923 40.61 3.12 8.91
CA GLY A 923 41.12 2.52 7.67
C GLY A 923 42.11 3.43 6.91
N CYS A 924 41.93 4.75 6.96
CA CYS A 924 42.88 5.73 6.39
C CYS A 924 44.18 5.85 7.19
N LEU A 925 44.15 5.67 8.51
CA LEU A 925 45.33 5.71 9.38
C LEU A 925 46.21 4.46 9.25
N GLU A 926 45.61 3.29 8.97
CA GLU A 926 46.32 2.02 8.80
C GLU A 926 47.06 1.90 7.44
N LYS A 927 46.74 2.74 6.45
CA LYS A 927 47.35 2.75 5.10
C LYS A 927 48.44 3.82 4.87
N LYS A 928 49.05 4.39 5.92
CA LYS A 928 50.08 5.43 5.73
C LYS A 928 51.43 4.88 5.27
N SER A 929 51.85 5.26 4.05
CA SER A 929 53.27 5.42 3.71
C SER A 929 53.77 6.77 4.25
N ARG A 930 55.00 6.80 4.75
CA ARG A 930 55.61 7.95 5.43
C ARG A 930 55.86 9.09 4.44
N GLY A 931 55.23 10.25 4.63
CA GLY A 931 55.71 11.53 4.10
C GLY A 931 54.76 12.35 3.24
N SER A 932 53.60 12.76 3.78
CA SER A 932 52.86 13.96 3.37
C SER A 932 51.87 14.29 4.49
N GLU A 933 51.99 15.46 5.14
CA GLU A 933 50.90 15.98 5.96
C GLU A 933 49.80 16.51 5.02
N ASP A 934 48.91 15.63 4.59
CA ASP A 934 47.77 16.02 3.75
C ASP A 934 46.77 16.85 4.56
N ASN A 935 46.60 18.12 4.17
CA ASN A 935 45.56 19.02 4.66
C ASN A 935 44.16 18.37 4.66
N PHE A 936 43.91 17.46 3.73
CA PHE A 936 42.65 16.75 3.57
C PHE A 936 42.33 15.79 4.74
N SER A 937 43.32 15.04 5.24
CA SER A 937 43.12 14.17 6.42
C SER A 937 42.83 14.97 7.68
N ARG A 938 43.41 16.17 7.79
CA ARG A 938 43.14 17.10 8.90
C ARG A 938 41.73 17.68 8.84
N GLU A 939 41.21 18.00 7.65
CA GLU A 939 39.83 18.48 7.48
C GLU A 939 38.79 17.41 7.83
N VAL A 940 39.06 16.13 7.52
CA VAL A 940 38.18 15.00 7.91
C VAL A 940 38.21 14.78 9.43
N ILE A 941 39.38 14.90 10.08
CA ILE A 941 39.51 14.81 11.53
C ILE A 941 38.79 15.99 12.22
N ASN A 942 39.00 17.22 11.74
CA ASN A 942 38.33 18.39 12.29
C ASN A 942 36.80 18.31 12.12
N MET A 943 36.30 17.82 10.98
CA MET A 943 34.87 17.59 10.77
C MET A 943 34.33 16.53 11.73
N LEU A 944 35.08 15.45 11.96
CA LEU A 944 34.70 14.42 12.92
C LEU A 944 34.61 14.99 14.34
N GLU A 945 35.60 15.79 14.76
CA GLU A 945 35.58 16.49 16.05
C GLU A 945 34.40 17.47 16.16
N GLU A 946 34.09 18.22 15.11
CA GLU A 946 32.93 19.13 15.04
C GLU A 946 31.59 18.37 15.12
N MET A 947 31.49 17.20 14.48
CA MET A 947 30.31 16.34 14.53
C MET A 947 30.13 15.66 15.90
N GLU A 948 31.23 15.24 16.56
CA GLU A 948 31.21 14.71 17.92
C GLU A 948 30.86 15.80 18.95
N GLN A 949 31.37 17.02 18.77
CA GLN A 949 30.97 18.19 19.57
C GLN A 949 29.50 18.55 19.35
N LEU A 950 29.01 18.50 18.11
CA LEU A 950 27.59 18.72 17.83
C LEU A 950 26.72 17.63 18.46
N GLN A 951 27.15 16.37 18.41
CA GLN A 951 26.46 15.23 19.04
C GLN A 951 26.35 15.40 20.57
N THR A 952 27.43 15.78 21.24
CA THR A 952 27.44 16.01 22.70
C THR A 952 26.53 17.17 23.10
N GLN A 953 26.48 18.26 22.32
CA GLN A 953 25.57 19.38 22.56
C GLN A 953 24.08 19.03 22.35
N LEU A 954 23.78 17.90 21.68
CA LEU A 954 22.43 17.43 21.39
C LEU A 954 21.92 16.35 22.40
N GLU A 955 22.66 16.07 23.49
CA GLU A 955 22.27 15.08 24.51
C GLU A 955 21.07 15.51 25.40
N PRO A 956 20.06 14.64 25.66
CA PRO A 956 18.78 15.01 26.29
C PRO A 956 18.91 15.42 27.76
N ASN A 957 19.95 14.93 28.45
CA ASN A 957 20.15 15.17 29.87
C ASN A 957 20.94 16.46 30.16
N GLU A 958 21.52 17.12 29.15
CA GLU A 958 22.31 18.36 29.30
C GLU A 958 21.81 19.55 28.45
N LEU A 959 20.74 19.40 27.66
CA LEU A 959 20.17 20.46 26.81
C LEU A 959 19.63 21.67 27.62
N LYS A 960 20.51 22.59 28.01
CA LYS A 960 20.20 23.96 28.44
C LYS A 960 20.13 24.85 27.20
N LEU A 961 18.97 24.84 26.55
CA LEU A 961 18.75 25.40 25.21
C LEU A 961 19.24 26.85 25.05
N GLU A 962 19.11 27.71 26.06
CA GLU A 962 19.55 29.12 25.96
C GLU A 962 21.07 29.30 25.78
N SER A 963 21.91 28.42 26.35
CA SER A 963 23.38 28.50 26.19
C SER A 963 23.91 27.67 25.02
N SER A 964 23.19 26.63 24.59
CA SER A 964 23.65 25.70 23.55
C SER A 964 23.28 26.13 22.12
N ILE A 965 22.23 26.96 21.92
CA ILE A 965 21.82 27.43 20.58
C ILE A 965 22.93 28.18 19.82
N PRO A 966 23.67 29.12 20.42
CA PRO A 966 24.76 29.82 19.72
C PRO A 966 25.91 28.87 19.34
N ILE A 967 26.17 27.87 20.18
CA ILE A 967 27.23 26.87 19.96
C ILE A 967 26.84 25.92 18.84
N ILE A 968 25.59 25.43 18.82
CA ILE A 968 25.02 24.61 17.74
C ILE A 968 25.05 25.38 16.41
N GLY A 969 24.63 26.64 16.42
CA GLY A 969 24.66 27.50 15.24
C GLY A 969 26.08 27.67 14.68
N ALA A 970 27.06 27.94 15.55
CA ALA A 970 28.47 28.09 15.15
C ALA A 970 29.06 26.77 14.61
N LEU A 971 28.76 25.62 15.24
CA LEU A 971 29.21 24.31 14.76
C LEU A 971 28.59 23.97 13.39
N CYS A 972 27.32 24.31 13.17
CA CYS A 972 26.68 24.13 11.86
C CYS A 972 27.26 25.07 10.79
N GLU A 973 27.67 26.28 11.14
CA GLU A 973 28.37 27.20 10.23
C GLU A 973 29.75 26.67 9.82
N GLU A 974 30.52 26.17 10.78
CA GLU A 974 31.83 25.55 10.54
C GLU A 974 31.70 24.29 9.64
N LEU A 975 30.74 23.40 9.93
CA LEU A 975 30.45 22.24 9.09
C LEU A 975 30.05 22.65 7.67
N HIS A 976 29.27 23.72 7.52
CA HIS A 976 28.86 24.23 6.22
C HIS A 976 30.03 24.83 5.42
N LEU A 977 30.96 25.53 6.08
CA LEU A 977 32.16 26.08 5.43
C LEU A 977 33.07 24.99 4.85
N ARG A 978 33.07 23.79 5.45
CA ARG A 978 33.85 22.63 4.99
C ARG A 978 33.13 21.76 3.95
N ARG A 979 31.84 22.00 3.71
CA ARG A 979 30.97 21.20 2.82
C ARG A 979 31.59 20.97 1.44
N SER A 980 32.02 22.03 0.76
CA SER A 980 32.53 21.94 -0.62
C SER A 980 33.80 21.08 -0.77
N ARG A 981 34.54 20.86 0.33
CA ARG A 981 35.79 20.09 0.36
C ARG A 981 35.57 18.62 0.71
N ILE A 982 34.56 18.31 1.53
CA ILE A 982 34.34 16.98 2.11
C ILE A 982 33.14 16.25 1.48
N GLU A 983 32.20 16.98 0.86
CA GLU A 983 31.01 16.40 0.20
C GLU A 983 31.33 15.30 -0.84
N PRO A 984 32.38 15.40 -1.68
CA PRO A 984 32.76 14.32 -2.60
C PRO A 984 33.14 13.02 -1.88
N PHE A 985 33.83 13.13 -0.74
CA PHE A 985 34.26 11.99 0.07
C PHE A 985 33.08 11.32 0.77
N LEU A 986 32.16 12.10 1.33
CA LEU A 986 30.92 11.59 1.91
C LEU A 986 30.06 10.88 0.86
N ARG A 987 29.91 11.46 -0.34
CA ARG A 987 29.19 10.81 -1.45
C ARG A 987 29.81 9.46 -1.81
N GLN A 988 31.14 9.37 -1.84
CA GLN A 988 31.84 8.11 -2.12
C GLN A 988 31.66 7.07 -1.00
N LEU A 989 31.67 7.50 0.27
CA LEU A 989 31.42 6.66 1.44
C LEU A 989 30.00 6.10 1.49
N PHE A 990 29.00 6.90 1.13
CA PHE A 990 27.61 6.47 1.06
C PHE A 990 27.33 5.55 -0.15
N MET A 991 28.03 5.74 -1.27
CA MET A 991 27.91 4.88 -2.47
C MET A 991 28.49 3.47 -2.27
N GLN A 992 29.50 3.30 -1.42
CA GLN A 992 30.09 1.97 -1.13
C GLN A 992 29.12 1.03 -0.37
N GLN A 993 28.12 1.56 0.34
CA GLN A 993 27.11 0.74 1.01
C GLN A 993 26.06 0.16 0.05
N ASP A 994 25.77 0.85 -1.06
CA ASP A 994 24.81 0.35 -2.05
C ASP A 994 25.35 -0.89 -2.78
N GLU A 995 26.67 -0.99 -3.01
CA GLU A 995 27.27 -2.17 -3.66
C GLU A 995 27.35 -3.40 -2.73
N ASP A 996 27.70 -3.21 -1.45
CA ASP A 996 27.80 -4.33 -0.49
C ASP A 996 26.42 -4.97 -0.20
N LEU A 997 25.34 -4.16 -0.16
CA LEU A 997 23.96 -4.64 0.01
C LEU A 997 23.40 -5.35 -1.23
N ILE A 998 23.93 -5.08 -2.42
CA ILE A 998 23.53 -5.74 -3.67
C ILE A 998 24.20 -7.12 -3.81
N SER A 999 25.42 -7.30 -3.27
CA SER A 999 26.13 -8.59 -3.33
C SER A 999 25.51 -9.66 -2.43
N ASP A 1000 24.88 -9.26 -1.31
CA ASP A 1000 24.28 -10.18 -0.33
C ASP A 1000 22.89 -10.72 -0.74
N LYS A 1001 22.33 -10.30 -1.88
CA LYS A 1001 21.03 -10.80 -2.38
C LYS A 1001 21.11 -11.72 -3.61
N SER A 1002 22.30 -12.06 -4.10
CA SER A 1002 22.46 -12.97 -5.26
C SER A 1002 23.36 -14.20 -5.02
N GLY A 1003 23.37 -14.75 -3.80
CA GLY A 1003 24.18 -15.92 -3.43
C GLY A 1003 23.37 -17.06 -2.81
N GLY A 1004 22.39 -17.61 -3.54
CA GLY A 1004 21.61 -18.78 -3.09
C GLY A 1004 21.88 -20.00 -3.96
N ARG A 1005 23.08 -20.59 -3.89
CA ARG A 1005 23.36 -21.93 -4.42
C ARG A 1005 24.08 -22.74 -3.37
N CYS A 1006 23.46 -23.85 -2.97
CA CYS A 1006 24.01 -24.81 -2.02
C CYS A 1006 25.34 -25.37 -2.53
N ASP A 1007 26.40 -25.11 -1.78
CA ASP A 1007 27.63 -25.91 -1.86
C ASP A 1007 27.44 -27.17 -1.02
N ILE A 1008 27.38 -28.30 -1.72
CA ILE A 1008 27.59 -29.62 -1.17
C ILE A 1008 29.11 -29.78 -1.04
N GLU A 1009 29.60 -29.88 0.20
CA GLU A 1009 30.95 -30.35 0.48
C GLU A 1009 31.07 -31.83 0.05
N GLU A 1010 31.77 -32.07 -1.05
CA GLU A 1010 32.21 -33.41 -1.42
C GLU A 1010 33.66 -33.59 -0.94
N SER A 1011 33.81 -34.22 0.23
CA SER A 1011 35.09 -34.74 0.69
C SER A 1011 35.45 -36.00 -0.11
N SER A 1012 36.56 -35.93 -0.84
CA SER A 1012 37.17 -37.05 -1.54
C SER A 1012 37.72 -38.12 -0.58
N SER A 1013 37.44 -39.41 -0.82
CA SER A 1013 38.49 -40.43 -1.09
C SER A 1013 37.96 -41.87 -1.18
N LYS A 1014 38.18 -42.46 -2.37
CA LYS A 1014 38.76 -43.80 -2.68
C LYS A 1014 38.12 -45.12 -2.19
N ALA A 1015 38.06 -46.03 -3.18
CA ALA A 1015 38.26 -47.50 -3.13
C ALA A 1015 37.14 -48.33 -2.45
N GLU A 1016 36.80 -49.56 -2.82
CA GLU A 1016 36.98 -50.49 -3.95
C GLU A 1016 36.03 -51.68 -3.63
N GLU A 1017 35.79 -52.56 -4.61
CA GLU A 1017 35.31 -53.94 -4.48
C GLU A 1017 33.81 -54.31 -4.26
N CYS A 1018 33.26 -54.82 -5.37
CA CYS A 1018 32.74 -56.19 -5.57
C CYS A 1018 31.67 -56.82 -4.65
N SER A 1019 30.47 -56.91 -5.23
CA SER A 1019 29.75 -58.15 -5.58
C SER A 1019 29.15 -59.05 -4.47
N MET A 1020 27.83 -59.23 -4.53
CA MET A 1020 27.08 -60.49 -4.75
C MET A 1020 25.80 -60.59 -3.90
N GLY A 1021 24.66 -60.89 -4.56
CA GLY A 1021 23.67 -61.82 -3.98
C GLY A 1021 22.21 -61.36 -3.82
N LYS A 1022 21.43 -61.50 -4.91
CA LYS A 1022 20.07 -62.11 -5.01
C LYS A 1022 18.91 -61.63 -4.09
N ASN A 1023 17.96 -60.89 -4.70
CA ASN A 1023 16.50 -61.14 -4.92
C ASN A 1023 15.64 -61.97 -3.92
N PRO A 1024 14.27 -61.87 -3.90
CA PRO A 1024 13.36 -61.12 -4.82
C PRO A 1024 12.09 -60.42 -4.21
N ALA A 1025 11.46 -59.61 -5.08
CA ALA A 1025 10.01 -59.40 -5.37
C ALA A 1025 8.99 -58.89 -4.31
N SER A 1026 8.24 -57.84 -4.64
CA SER A 1026 6.91 -57.94 -5.31
C SER A 1026 6.31 -56.54 -5.66
N GLU A 1027 5.87 -56.43 -6.93
CA GLU A 1027 4.67 -55.78 -7.53
C GLU A 1027 4.02 -54.55 -6.85
N SER A 1028 3.53 -53.50 -7.52
CA SER A 1028 3.23 -53.25 -8.94
C SER A 1028 2.98 -51.75 -9.16
N THR A 1029 3.43 -51.24 -10.30
CA THR A 1029 2.89 -50.07 -11.01
C THR A 1029 2.86 -50.46 -12.47
N VAL A 1030 1.99 -49.86 -13.29
CA VAL A 1030 2.38 -49.32 -14.60
C VAL A 1030 1.17 -48.69 -15.32
N ASN A 1031 1.44 -47.45 -15.76
CA ASN A 1031 0.77 -46.65 -16.78
C ASN A 1031 0.51 -47.42 -18.09
N CYS A 1032 -0.42 -46.92 -18.91
CA CYS A 1032 -0.22 -46.96 -20.36
C CYS A 1032 -0.77 -45.70 -21.04
N LYS A 1033 0.05 -45.16 -21.94
CA LYS A 1033 -0.20 -44.05 -22.88
C LYS A 1033 -0.40 -44.65 -24.31
N PRO A 1034 -0.63 -43.87 -25.38
CA PRO A 1034 -1.73 -44.05 -26.35
C PRO A 1034 -1.30 -44.45 -27.78
N GLN A 1035 -2.26 -44.76 -28.67
CA GLN A 1035 -2.29 -44.37 -30.10
C GLN A 1035 -3.46 -45.00 -30.88
N GLY A 1036 -3.97 -44.30 -31.91
CA GLY A 1036 -4.41 -44.95 -33.17
C GLY A 1036 -5.81 -44.66 -33.76
N ASN A 1037 -5.88 -43.69 -34.67
CA ASN A 1037 -6.79 -43.47 -35.83
C ASN A 1037 -7.97 -44.44 -36.16
N SER A 1038 -9.15 -43.90 -36.50
CA SER A 1038 -9.69 -43.85 -37.90
C SER A 1038 -11.20 -43.48 -38.06
N LYS A 1039 -11.46 -42.59 -39.03
CA LYS A 1039 -12.57 -42.48 -40.02
C LYS A 1039 -14.07 -42.44 -39.63
N SER A 1040 -14.65 -41.24 -39.80
CA SER A 1040 -15.85 -40.83 -40.59
C SER A 1040 -17.14 -41.69 -40.67
N LYS A 1041 -18.30 -41.09 -40.33
CA LYS A 1041 -19.51 -41.02 -41.20
C LYS A 1041 -20.59 -40.03 -40.71
N LYS A 1042 -21.38 -39.58 -41.68
CA LYS A 1042 -22.32 -38.44 -41.78
C LYS A 1042 -23.72 -38.61 -41.16
N ASN A 1043 -24.39 -37.46 -40.99
CA ASN A 1043 -25.85 -37.15 -41.02
C ASN A 1043 -26.67 -37.56 -39.77
N ASN A 1044 -27.65 -36.78 -39.25
CA ASN A 1044 -28.64 -35.93 -39.92
C ASN A 1044 -29.28 -34.86 -38.98
N ARG A 1045 -29.92 -33.87 -39.62
CA ARG A 1045 -30.65 -32.70 -39.06
C ARG A 1045 -32.05 -33.03 -38.49
N SER A 1046 -32.52 -32.21 -37.54
CA SER A 1046 -33.82 -31.47 -37.51
C SER A 1046 -34.06 -30.95 -36.07
N ARG A 1047 -34.02 -29.65 -35.73
CA ARG A 1047 -35.00 -28.55 -35.92
C ARG A 1047 -36.48 -28.93 -35.73
N GLY A 1048 -37.05 -28.45 -34.62
CA GLY A 1048 -38.08 -27.39 -34.72
C GLY A 1048 -39.47 -27.65 -34.12
N CYS A 1049 -39.68 -27.04 -32.95
CA CYS A 1049 -40.68 -26.00 -32.68
C CYS A 1049 -42.17 -26.34 -32.42
N LYS A 1050 -42.75 -25.43 -31.60
CA LYS A 1050 -44.16 -25.04 -31.42
C LYS A 1050 -44.95 -25.75 -30.31
N SER A 1051 -45.81 -25.08 -29.54
CA SER A 1051 -46.13 -23.65 -29.37
C SER A 1051 -47.24 -23.55 -28.31
N LYS A 1052 -47.19 -22.54 -27.45
CA LYS A 1052 -48.20 -21.47 -27.39
C LYS A 1052 -47.65 -20.28 -26.61
#